data_AF-A0A3Q2CQN9-F1
#
_entry.id   AF-A0A3Q2CQN9-F1
#
_cell.length_a   1.000
_cell.length_b   1.000
_cell.length_c   1.000
_cell.angle_alpha   90.00
_cell.angle_beta   90.00
_cell.angle_gamma   90.00
#
_symmetry.space_group_name_H-M   'P 1'
#
loop_
_entity.id
_entity.type
_entity.pdbx_description
1 polymer ?
#
loop_
_entity_poly.entity_id
_entity_poly.type
_entity_poly.pdbx_seq_one_letter_code
_entity_poly.pdbx_strand_id
1 'polypeptide(L)'
;MMRWTVPVLLTVLFAQLSAADPDTGAEDQVIDVLSLHDSKQSVAAVQKLSGSLSALSDIYVVSTFRLPVKMGGVLFGLYSKQDNRKYLEVAIMGKINKVLLRYVKADGKIHTVNLQHSNLADGRTHSIMVRLGGLRRSSMQVELYADCRLVDSSEGAPPLVPLPREAEMVEIRHGQKSYSRLQGAVESLRLALGGTVARAGALTDCPFQGDASAYNSVNGELQSILGEHTKALIGQLIIFNQILGELRQDIREQVKEMSLIRNTILECQVCGFHEPQSRCSPNPCFKGVPCMDSLQYPGFTCGPCPPGTTGNGTHCRDVDECELQPCHSPDACVNTVGGFSCKPCPPGLWGAPLAGTGLDYAKTHKQECVDIDECVDLPNACASNSVCINTVGSYKCGGCKPGFFGNQTSGCFPRKSCASLTFDPCDTNAHCAMERNGEVSCRCNVGWAGNGHTCGMDTDIDGYPDRSLPCMDNHKHCKQDNCVFTPNSGQEDADNDGIGDQCDEDADGDGIKNIEDNCRLVPNKDQRNSDSDSFGDSCDNCPTVPNSDQKDTDNNGQGDACDQDIDGDGIPNVLDNCPKVPNPMQTDRDRDGVGDACDSCPELSNPMQTDVDNDLVGDVCDTNLDTDGDGHQDSRDNCPDIPNSSQLDSDNDGLGDDCDHDDDNDGVIDDYDNCRLIINPNQKDSDANGVGDVCENDFDNDAVMDLIDVCPESAEVTLTDFRAYQTVILDPEGDAQIDPNWVVLNQGMEIVQTMNSDPGLAVGYTAFNGVDFEGTFHVNTVTDDDYAGFIFGYQDSSSFYVVMWKQTEQAYWQSLPFRATAQPALQLKAVKSRTGPGEYLRNALWHTGDTPGEVKMLWKDPRNIGWKDRTSYRWQLSHRPQVGYIRVKFFEGTNMVADSGVVIDTTMRGGRLGVFCFSQENIIWSNLRYRCNDTVPEDFAARRQQVLMHIQV
;
A
#
# COMPACT_ATOMS: atom_id res chain seq x y z
N MET A 1 71.64 -15.12 42.54
CA MET A 1 70.82 -16.18 41.91
C MET A 1 69.39 -15.69 41.83
N MET A 2 68.78 -15.87 40.66
CA MET A 2 67.39 -15.53 40.27
C MET A 2 67.00 -14.06 40.29
N ARG A 3 66.84 -13.48 39.10
CA ARG A 3 65.82 -12.45 38.82
C ARG A 3 65.29 -12.61 37.40
N TRP A 4 63.98 -12.36 37.30
CA TRP A 4 63.13 -12.28 36.13
C TRP A 4 63.53 -11.15 35.17
N THR A 5 63.20 -11.30 33.88
CA THR A 5 62.23 -10.46 33.08
C THR A 5 62.41 -10.68 31.57
N VAL A 6 61.27 -10.75 30.86
CA VAL A 6 60.98 -10.69 29.39
C VAL A 6 61.40 -9.28 28.86
N PRO A 7 61.66 -8.92 27.55
CA PRO A 7 60.76 -9.14 26.40
C PRO A 7 61.24 -8.99 24.89
N VAL A 8 60.29 -9.22 23.94
CA VAL A 8 59.94 -8.42 22.71
C VAL A 8 60.69 -8.52 21.33
N LEU A 9 59.90 -8.93 20.30
CA LEU A 9 59.66 -8.40 18.91
C LEU A 9 60.54 -8.64 17.64
N LEU A 10 59.80 -8.93 16.53
CA LEU A 10 59.91 -8.54 15.09
C LEU A 10 61.03 -9.16 14.18
N THR A 11 60.89 -9.50 12.88
CA THR A 11 59.85 -9.37 11.80
C THR A 11 60.23 -10.25 10.57
N VAL A 12 59.23 -10.89 9.94
CA VAL A 12 58.85 -10.93 8.49
C VAL A 12 59.84 -11.34 7.36
N LEU A 13 59.47 -12.36 6.55
CA LEU A 13 59.20 -12.31 5.08
C LEU A 13 58.78 -13.69 4.47
N PHE A 14 57.60 -13.71 3.81
CA PHE A 14 57.09 -14.46 2.60
C PHE A 14 57.86 -15.68 2.03
N ALA A 15 57.30 -16.76 1.43
CA ALA A 15 55.96 -17.13 0.91
C ALA A 15 55.89 -18.64 0.52
N GLN A 16 54.66 -19.19 0.42
CA GLN A 16 54.15 -20.30 -0.47
C GLN A 16 54.68 -21.75 -0.24
N LEU A 17 53.96 -22.88 -0.45
CA LEU A 17 52.68 -23.25 -1.09
C LEU A 17 52.39 -24.74 -0.71
N SER A 18 51.15 -25.14 -0.40
CA SER A 18 50.67 -26.53 -0.62
C SER A 18 49.15 -26.59 -0.76
N ALA A 19 48.68 -27.00 -1.95
CA ALA A 19 47.29 -27.22 -2.32
C ALA A 19 46.76 -28.57 -1.80
N ALA A 20 45.47 -28.61 -1.50
CA ALA A 20 44.70 -29.77 -1.03
C ALA A 20 43.78 -30.29 -2.15
N ASP A 21 43.56 -31.60 -2.16
CA ASP A 21 42.55 -32.34 -2.93
C ASP A 21 41.19 -32.26 -2.20
N PRO A 22 40.05 -31.94 -2.87
CA PRO A 22 38.73 -31.98 -2.24
C PRO A 22 37.82 -33.00 -2.93
N ASP A 23 37.67 -34.20 -2.37
CA ASP A 23 36.48 -35.02 -2.63
C ASP A 23 36.18 -35.99 -1.46
N THR A 24 35.55 -35.45 -0.40
CA THR A 24 34.74 -36.23 0.54
C THR A 24 33.54 -35.37 0.94
N GLY A 25 32.35 -35.79 0.55
CA GLY A 25 31.09 -35.11 0.85
C GLY A 25 30.87 -34.91 2.35
N ALA A 26 30.60 -33.67 2.74
CA ALA A 26 30.12 -33.34 4.07
C ALA A 26 28.61 -33.65 4.13
N GLU A 27 28.20 -34.52 5.06
CA GLU A 27 26.79 -34.68 5.44
C GLU A 27 26.28 -33.36 6.05
N ASP A 28 25.21 -32.81 5.47
CA ASP A 28 24.55 -31.59 5.96
C ASP A 28 23.97 -31.85 7.35
N GLN A 29 24.36 -31.04 8.32
CA GLN A 29 23.97 -31.23 9.71
C GLN A 29 22.75 -30.38 10.07
N VAL A 30 21.57 -30.99 10.13
CA VAL A 30 20.32 -30.32 10.53
C VAL A 30 20.09 -30.44 12.05
N ILE A 31 19.62 -29.36 12.68
CA ILE A 31 19.16 -29.33 14.08
C ILE A 31 17.66 -29.00 14.09
N ASP A 32 16.84 -29.89 14.62
CA ASP A 32 15.42 -29.62 14.86
C ASP A 32 15.25 -28.95 16.24
N VAL A 33 14.93 -27.66 16.22
CA VAL A 33 14.91 -26.80 17.42
C VAL A 33 13.71 -27.11 18.30
N LEU A 34 12.57 -27.51 17.73
CA LEU A 34 11.36 -27.85 18.50
C LEU A 34 11.55 -29.15 19.29
N SER A 35 12.42 -30.07 18.81
CA SER A 35 12.70 -31.34 19.47
C SER A 35 13.64 -31.27 20.69
N LEU A 36 14.20 -30.08 20.99
CA LEU A 36 15.14 -29.89 22.10
C LEU A 36 14.37 -29.74 23.43
N HIS A 37 14.21 -30.84 24.17
CA HIS A 37 13.41 -30.84 25.41
C HIS A 37 14.27 -30.80 26.69
N ASP A 38 15.53 -31.26 26.63
CA ASP A 38 16.45 -31.33 27.77
C ASP A 38 17.65 -30.38 27.63
N SER A 39 18.11 -29.80 28.74
CA SER A 39 19.25 -28.87 28.78
C SER A 39 20.54 -29.44 28.18
N LYS A 40 20.75 -30.76 28.27
CA LYS A 40 21.90 -31.46 27.65
C LYS A 40 21.83 -31.45 26.11
N GLN A 41 20.63 -31.56 25.54
CA GLN A 41 20.44 -31.51 24.09
C GLN A 41 20.64 -30.08 23.57
N SER A 42 20.15 -29.07 24.30
CA SER A 42 20.38 -27.66 23.96
C SER A 42 21.86 -27.30 23.99
N VAL A 43 22.62 -27.75 25.01
CA VAL A 43 24.08 -27.50 25.08
C VAL A 43 24.82 -28.20 23.93
N ALA A 44 24.45 -29.44 23.58
CA ALA A 44 25.01 -30.12 22.42
C ALA A 44 24.70 -29.41 21.09
N ALA A 45 23.48 -28.86 20.94
CA ALA A 45 23.09 -28.07 19.77
C ALA A 45 23.88 -26.75 19.68
N VAL A 46 24.08 -26.04 20.80
CA VAL A 46 24.91 -24.83 20.85
C VAL A 46 26.37 -25.13 20.51
N GLN A 47 26.92 -26.24 21.02
CA GLN A 47 28.30 -26.63 20.73
C GLN A 47 28.50 -26.94 19.23
N LYS A 48 27.50 -27.56 18.59
CA LYS A 48 27.45 -27.82 17.15
C LYS A 48 27.35 -26.52 16.35
N LEU A 49 26.45 -25.61 16.75
CA LEU A 49 26.29 -24.29 16.15
C LEU A 49 27.56 -23.43 16.23
N SER A 50 28.22 -23.39 17.39
CA SER A 50 29.47 -22.63 17.60
C SER A 50 30.61 -23.14 16.71
N GLY A 51 30.73 -24.47 16.56
CA GLY A 51 31.66 -25.10 15.63
C GLY A 51 31.36 -24.76 14.17
N SER A 52 30.09 -24.82 13.77
CA SER A 52 29.64 -24.55 12.40
C SER A 52 29.74 -23.08 12.00
N LEU A 53 29.43 -22.13 12.90
CA LEU A 53 29.62 -20.69 12.67
C LEU A 53 31.07 -20.32 12.37
N SER A 54 32.03 -21.09 12.89
CA SER A 54 33.45 -20.88 12.65
C SER A 54 33.98 -21.59 11.40
N ALA A 55 33.26 -22.61 10.89
CA ALA A 55 33.75 -23.54 9.87
C ALA A 55 33.02 -23.42 8.51
N LEU A 56 31.74 -23.07 8.51
CA LEU A 56 30.88 -23.03 7.33
C LEU A 56 30.71 -21.60 6.82
N SER A 57 30.41 -21.45 5.52
CA SER A 57 30.13 -20.14 4.93
C SER A 57 28.67 -19.72 5.12
N ASP A 58 27.75 -20.70 5.17
CA ASP A 58 26.31 -20.48 5.05
C ASP A 58 25.55 -21.26 6.15
N ILE A 59 24.58 -20.61 6.79
CA ILE A 59 23.64 -21.20 7.76
C ILE A 59 22.22 -20.80 7.37
N TYR A 60 21.27 -21.72 7.54
CA TYR A 60 19.86 -21.49 7.21
C TYR A 60 18.97 -21.68 8.44
N VAL A 61 18.09 -20.71 8.70
CA VAL A 61 16.99 -20.81 9.68
C VAL A 61 15.71 -21.06 8.91
N VAL A 62 15.11 -22.23 9.10
CA VAL A 62 13.98 -22.72 8.31
C VAL A 62 12.79 -22.97 9.22
N SER A 63 11.61 -22.43 8.90
CA SER A 63 10.44 -22.58 9.75
C SER A 63 9.13 -22.51 8.98
N THR A 64 8.14 -23.29 9.41
CA THR A 64 6.74 -23.20 8.98
C THR A 64 5.89 -22.78 10.18
N PHE A 65 5.11 -21.71 10.05
CA PHE A 65 4.31 -21.17 11.15
C PHE A 65 3.03 -20.48 10.63
N ARG A 66 2.09 -20.24 11.54
CA ARG A 66 0.84 -19.51 11.32
C ARG A 66 0.69 -18.43 12.39
N LEU A 67 0.48 -17.19 11.98
CA LEU A 67 0.22 -16.05 12.86
C LEU A 67 -1.11 -15.37 12.47
N PRO A 68 -1.94 -14.93 13.44
CA PRO A 68 -3.13 -14.13 13.12
C PRO A 68 -2.78 -12.75 12.57
N VAL A 69 -3.80 -12.09 12.03
CA VAL A 69 -3.71 -10.77 11.37
C VAL A 69 -2.97 -9.75 12.25
N LYS A 70 -1.94 -9.10 11.68
CA LYS A 70 -1.13 -8.02 12.31
C LYS A 70 -0.38 -8.42 13.60
N MET A 71 -0.32 -9.70 13.97
CA MET A 71 0.41 -10.18 15.15
C MET A 71 1.87 -10.54 14.83
N GLY A 72 2.78 -10.36 15.80
CA GLY A 72 4.20 -10.65 15.62
C GLY A 72 4.88 -11.21 16.86
N GLY A 73 6.12 -11.68 16.71
CA GLY A 73 6.95 -12.15 17.82
C GLY A 73 8.22 -12.86 17.38
N VAL A 74 9.08 -13.16 18.36
CA VAL A 74 10.35 -13.88 18.14
C VAL A 74 10.08 -15.32 17.70
N LEU A 75 10.63 -15.70 16.55
CA LEU A 75 10.53 -17.05 16.01
C LEU A 75 11.67 -17.94 16.53
N PHE A 76 12.89 -17.42 16.52
CA PHE A 76 14.10 -18.11 16.97
C PHE A 76 15.10 -17.12 17.56
N GLY A 77 15.83 -17.51 18.61
CA GLY A 77 16.98 -16.72 19.05
C GLY A 77 17.97 -17.46 19.96
N LEU A 78 19.20 -16.95 19.97
CA LEU A 78 20.34 -17.37 20.77
C LEU A 78 20.67 -16.25 21.77
N TYR A 79 20.59 -16.57 23.06
CA TYR A 79 20.76 -15.59 24.13
C TYR A 79 21.86 -16.02 25.09
N SER A 80 22.58 -15.06 25.64
CA SER A 80 23.45 -15.30 26.79
C SER A 80 22.62 -15.51 28.06
N LYS A 81 22.94 -16.54 28.85
CA LYS A 81 22.30 -16.80 30.15
C LYS A 81 22.72 -15.81 31.25
N GLN A 82 23.82 -15.06 31.05
CA GLN A 82 24.34 -14.16 32.09
C GLN A 82 23.72 -12.78 32.02
N ASP A 83 23.62 -12.21 30.82
CA ASP A 83 23.22 -10.81 30.55
C ASP A 83 22.05 -10.71 29.56
N ASN A 84 21.45 -11.83 29.15
CA ASN A 84 20.33 -11.89 28.20
C ASN A 84 20.64 -11.26 26.82
N ARG A 85 21.93 -11.11 26.50
CA ARG A 85 22.39 -10.52 25.25
C ARG A 85 22.06 -11.41 24.06
N LYS A 86 21.55 -10.80 22.99
CA LYS A 86 21.05 -11.46 21.77
C LYS A 86 22.20 -11.76 20.81
N TYR A 87 22.71 -12.98 20.78
CA TYR A 87 23.72 -13.37 19.80
C TYR A 87 23.15 -13.41 18.37
N LEU A 88 21.91 -13.89 18.23
CA LEU A 88 21.16 -13.95 16.98
C LEU A 88 19.67 -14.07 17.33
N GLU A 89 18.79 -13.29 16.72
CA GLU A 89 17.35 -13.31 16.94
C GLU A 89 16.66 -13.07 15.58
N VAL A 90 15.74 -13.96 15.22
CA VAL A 90 14.83 -13.84 14.08
C VAL A 90 13.44 -13.60 14.63
N ALA A 91 12.84 -12.46 14.30
CA ALA A 91 11.51 -12.07 14.74
C ALA A 91 10.64 -11.64 13.55
N ILE A 92 9.35 -11.94 13.62
CA ILE A 92 8.37 -11.55 12.61
C ILE A 92 7.52 -10.42 13.20
N MET A 93 7.43 -9.31 12.48
CA MET A 93 6.69 -8.12 12.88
C MET A 93 5.44 -7.96 12.02
N GLY A 94 4.32 -8.58 12.42
CA GLY A 94 3.10 -8.60 11.62
C GLY A 94 2.42 -7.24 11.44
N LYS A 95 2.60 -6.26 12.36
CA LYS A 95 2.04 -4.91 12.20
C LYS A 95 2.64 -4.15 11.01
N ILE A 96 3.92 -4.37 10.74
CA ILE A 96 4.73 -3.64 9.76
C ILE A 96 5.25 -4.55 8.64
N ASN A 97 4.77 -5.80 8.57
CA ASN A 97 5.10 -6.76 7.52
C ASN A 97 6.63 -6.92 7.27
N LYS A 98 7.41 -7.01 8.36
CA LYS A 98 8.88 -7.15 8.29
C LYS A 98 9.38 -8.36 9.07
N VAL A 99 10.42 -9.01 8.55
CA VAL A 99 11.23 -9.99 9.29
C VAL A 99 12.50 -9.29 9.78
N LEU A 100 12.68 -9.28 11.10
CA LEU A 100 13.83 -8.67 11.75
C LEU A 100 14.86 -9.74 12.09
N LEU A 101 16.09 -9.53 11.64
CA LEU A 101 17.26 -10.28 12.08
C LEU A 101 18.14 -9.38 12.96
N ARG A 102 18.21 -9.67 14.26
CA ARG A 102 19.05 -8.94 15.22
C ARG A 102 20.20 -9.80 15.67
N TYR A 103 21.43 -9.31 15.57
CA TYR A 103 22.61 -10.04 16.04
C TYR A 103 23.69 -9.11 16.57
N VAL A 104 24.62 -9.64 17.36
CA VAL A 104 25.75 -8.87 17.88
C VAL A 104 26.92 -8.96 16.91
N LYS A 105 27.45 -7.80 16.50
CA LYS A 105 28.63 -7.69 15.64
C LYS A 105 29.91 -7.94 16.44
N ALA A 106 31.03 -8.12 15.74
CA ALA A 106 32.35 -8.25 16.36
C ALA A 106 32.76 -7.05 17.28
N ASP A 107 32.21 -5.86 17.06
CA ASP A 107 32.44 -4.65 17.90
C ASP A 107 31.62 -4.66 19.21
N GLY A 108 30.74 -5.64 19.38
CA GLY A 108 29.88 -5.79 20.55
C GLY A 108 28.57 -4.99 20.50
N LYS A 109 28.29 -4.21 19.46
CA LYS A 109 26.99 -3.55 19.27
C LYS A 109 25.99 -4.49 18.59
N ILE A 110 24.71 -4.27 18.81
CA ILE A 110 23.63 -4.98 18.11
C ILE A 110 23.47 -4.36 16.73
N HIS A 111 23.31 -5.19 15.71
CA HIS A 111 22.94 -4.80 14.37
C HIS A 111 21.61 -5.48 14.01
N THR A 112 20.75 -4.72 13.33
CA THR A 112 19.42 -5.16 12.92
C THR A 112 19.37 -5.10 11.40
N VAL A 113 19.02 -6.21 10.78
CA VAL A 113 18.70 -6.28 9.35
C VAL A 113 17.19 -6.39 9.24
N ASN A 114 16.58 -5.45 8.51
CA ASN A 114 15.16 -5.40 8.24
C ASN A 114 14.92 -6.02 6.86
N LEU A 115 14.23 -7.15 6.80
CA LEU A 115 13.88 -7.82 5.54
C LEU A 115 12.38 -7.63 5.30
N GLN A 116 12.01 -7.03 4.18
CA GLN A 116 10.62 -6.78 3.80
C GLN A 116 9.93 -8.07 3.34
N HIS A 117 8.62 -8.22 3.62
CA HIS A 117 7.78 -9.26 3.03
C HIS A 117 6.28 -8.89 3.07
N SER A 118 5.49 -9.28 2.08
CA SER A 118 4.04 -9.10 2.10
C SER A 118 3.31 -10.11 3.00
N ASN A 119 2.84 -9.67 4.16
CA ASN A 119 1.83 -10.36 5.00
C ASN A 119 2.16 -11.80 5.49
N LEU A 120 3.20 -11.98 6.31
CA LEU A 120 3.45 -13.26 7.04
C LEU A 120 2.47 -13.53 8.20
N ALA A 121 1.62 -12.56 8.52
CA ALA A 121 0.69 -12.57 9.63
C ALA A 121 -0.71 -12.25 9.10
N ASP A 122 -1.26 -13.14 8.28
CA ASP A 122 -2.58 -13.02 7.62
C ASP A 122 -3.58 -14.12 8.09
N GLY A 123 -3.17 -14.96 9.05
CA GLY A 123 -3.93 -16.11 9.53
C GLY A 123 -3.67 -17.43 8.77
N ARG A 124 -2.88 -17.44 7.70
CA ARG A 124 -2.48 -18.62 6.92
C ARG A 124 -1.12 -19.16 7.39
N THR A 125 -0.83 -20.40 6.99
CA THR A 125 0.46 -21.04 7.28
C THR A 125 1.46 -20.63 6.21
N HIS A 126 2.56 -20.01 6.63
CA HIS A 126 3.68 -19.60 5.77
C HIS A 126 4.94 -20.41 6.08
N SER A 127 5.77 -20.62 5.07
CA SER A 127 7.10 -21.22 5.23
C SER A 127 8.19 -20.22 4.91
N ILE A 128 9.05 -19.95 5.88
CA ILE A 128 10.19 -19.03 5.72
C ILE A 128 11.53 -19.77 5.82
N MET A 129 12.52 -19.23 5.11
CA MET A 129 13.92 -19.61 5.22
C MET A 129 14.79 -18.36 5.19
N VAL A 130 15.52 -18.10 6.27
CA VAL A 130 16.51 -17.02 6.35
C VAL A 130 17.90 -17.63 6.16
N ARG A 131 18.61 -17.21 5.11
CA ARG A 131 20.00 -17.60 4.85
C ARG A 131 20.95 -16.53 5.38
N LEU A 132 21.95 -16.97 6.15
CA LEU A 132 23.10 -16.18 6.57
C LEU A 132 24.32 -16.69 5.79
N GLY A 133 24.62 -16.05 4.67
CA GLY A 133 25.72 -16.39 3.76
C GLY A 133 26.97 -15.54 4.00
N GLY A 134 28.14 -16.06 3.64
CA GLY A 134 29.38 -15.28 3.73
C GLY A 134 29.91 -15.08 5.15
N LEU A 135 29.61 -15.97 6.11
CA LEU A 135 30.08 -15.91 7.51
C LEU A 135 31.61 -15.83 7.68
N ARG A 136 32.38 -16.20 6.65
CA ARG A 136 33.86 -16.13 6.62
C ARG A 136 34.42 -14.95 5.83
N ARG A 137 33.56 -14.15 5.19
CA ARG A 137 33.95 -12.97 4.40
C ARG A 137 33.90 -11.72 5.29
N SER A 138 34.45 -10.60 4.79
CA SER A 138 34.42 -9.30 5.49
C SER A 138 33.01 -8.71 5.61
N SER A 139 32.11 -9.13 4.73
CA SER A 139 30.68 -8.83 4.73
C SER A 139 29.88 -10.12 4.62
N MET A 140 28.80 -10.19 5.38
CA MET A 140 27.79 -11.25 5.38
C MET A 140 26.64 -10.84 4.46
N GLN A 141 25.99 -11.82 3.84
CA GLN A 141 24.79 -11.66 3.03
C GLN A 141 23.62 -12.31 3.77
N VAL A 142 22.49 -11.61 3.85
CA VAL A 142 21.27 -12.12 4.49
C VAL A 142 20.17 -12.18 3.45
N GLU A 143 19.59 -13.35 3.22
CA GLU A 143 18.48 -13.53 2.26
C GLU A 143 17.26 -14.08 2.99
N LEU A 144 16.09 -13.48 2.75
CA LEU A 144 14.81 -13.98 3.21
C LEU A 144 14.08 -14.67 2.05
N TYR A 145 13.79 -15.94 2.24
CA TYR A 145 12.88 -16.69 1.40
C TYR A 145 11.56 -16.91 2.16
N ALA A 146 10.43 -16.67 1.51
CA ALA A 146 9.11 -17.02 2.01
C ALA A 146 8.32 -17.72 0.91
N ASP A 147 7.56 -18.76 1.28
CA ASP A 147 6.70 -19.56 0.41
C ASP A 147 7.37 -19.95 -0.92
N CYS A 148 8.60 -20.45 -0.78
CA CYS A 148 9.45 -20.93 -1.86
C CYS A 148 9.95 -19.86 -2.87
N ARG A 149 9.93 -18.56 -2.50
CA ARG A 149 10.52 -17.46 -3.30
C ARG A 149 11.51 -16.64 -2.49
N LEU A 150 12.54 -16.09 -3.14
CA LEU A 150 13.37 -15.04 -2.55
C LEU A 150 12.52 -13.77 -2.49
N VAL A 151 12.37 -13.21 -1.29
CA VAL A 151 11.53 -12.04 -1.05
C VAL A 151 12.39 -10.79 -0.97
N ASP A 152 13.46 -10.88 -0.19
CA ASP A 152 14.33 -9.75 0.09
C ASP A 152 15.74 -10.25 0.43
N SER A 153 16.74 -9.40 0.21
CA SER A 153 18.14 -9.69 0.51
C SER A 153 18.89 -8.43 0.92
N SER A 154 19.74 -8.55 1.94
CA SER A 154 20.63 -7.50 2.38
C SER A 154 22.09 -7.94 2.18
N GLU A 155 22.82 -7.18 1.36
CA GLU A 155 24.26 -7.35 1.16
C GLU A 155 25.06 -6.42 2.08
N GLY A 156 26.29 -6.81 2.44
CA GLY A 156 27.18 -5.93 3.20
C GLY A 156 27.03 -5.98 4.72
N ALA A 157 26.24 -6.90 5.27
CA ALA A 157 26.00 -7.00 6.71
C ALA A 157 27.30 -7.30 7.49
N PRO A 158 27.59 -6.62 8.63
CA PRO A 158 28.82 -6.85 9.39
C PRO A 158 28.93 -8.28 9.96
N PRO A 159 30.14 -8.82 10.19
CA PRO A 159 30.31 -10.20 10.67
C PRO A 159 29.76 -10.41 12.09
N LEU A 160 29.11 -11.56 12.30
CA LEU A 160 28.53 -11.98 13.57
C LEU A 160 29.60 -12.34 14.61
N VAL A 161 29.38 -11.99 15.88
CA VAL A 161 30.30 -12.29 16.98
C VAL A 161 30.38 -13.81 17.22
N PRO A 162 31.58 -14.40 17.37
CA PRO A 162 31.68 -15.83 17.68
C PRO A 162 31.00 -16.13 19.02
N LEU A 163 30.23 -17.22 19.06
CA LEU A 163 29.60 -17.69 20.29
C LEU A 163 30.68 -18.05 21.35
N PRO A 164 30.39 -17.90 22.66
CA PRO A 164 31.30 -18.30 23.73
C PRO A 164 31.77 -19.76 23.61
N ARG A 165 32.98 -20.04 24.07
CA ARG A 165 33.54 -21.41 24.08
C ARG A 165 32.79 -22.32 25.05
N GLU A 166 32.27 -21.75 26.12
CA GLU A 166 31.41 -22.43 27.11
C GLU A 166 29.96 -22.46 26.61
N ALA A 167 29.60 -23.51 25.85
CA ALA A 167 28.25 -23.69 25.31
C ALA A 167 27.11 -23.67 26.35
N GLU A 168 27.43 -23.92 27.64
CA GLU A 168 26.46 -23.84 28.74
C GLU A 168 25.95 -22.41 29.01
N MET A 169 26.70 -21.39 28.59
CA MET A 169 26.37 -19.98 28.77
C MET A 169 25.39 -19.44 27.73
N VAL A 170 25.09 -20.20 26.66
CA VAL A 170 24.13 -19.79 25.62
C VAL A 170 22.84 -20.60 25.76
N GLU A 171 21.70 -19.92 25.61
CA GLU A 171 20.35 -20.48 25.63
C GLU A 171 19.70 -20.31 24.26
N ILE A 172 19.06 -21.37 23.76
CA ILE A 172 18.23 -21.33 22.55
C ILE A 172 16.78 -21.07 22.98
N ARG A 173 16.16 -20.02 22.42
CA ARG A 173 14.73 -19.72 22.59
C ARG A 173 14.01 -19.84 21.26
N HIS A 174 12.76 -20.29 21.29
CA HIS A 174 11.93 -20.47 20.10
C HIS A 174 10.50 -19.97 20.36
N GLY A 175 9.82 -19.57 19.29
CA GLY A 175 8.53 -18.87 19.33
C GLY A 175 7.32 -19.74 19.67
N GLN A 176 7.44 -21.07 19.78
CA GLN A 176 6.30 -21.99 19.87
C GLN A 176 5.29 -21.61 20.97
N LYS A 177 5.75 -21.36 22.21
CA LYS A 177 4.87 -20.95 23.32
C LYS A 177 4.31 -19.53 23.14
N SER A 178 5.08 -18.64 22.55
CA SER A 178 4.67 -17.25 22.29
C SER A 178 3.56 -17.20 21.25
N TYR A 179 3.72 -17.93 20.15
CA TYR A 179 2.77 -17.96 19.04
C TYR A 179 1.48 -18.65 19.46
N SER A 180 1.54 -19.72 20.26
CA SER A 180 0.33 -20.36 20.81
C SER A 180 -0.49 -19.46 21.73
N ARG A 181 0.13 -18.53 22.48
CA ARG A 181 -0.62 -17.54 23.28
C ARG A 181 -1.36 -16.52 22.41
N LEU A 182 -0.80 -16.22 21.25
CA LEU A 182 -1.37 -15.33 20.24
C LEU A 182 -2.33 -16.08 19.29
N GLN A 183 -2.85 -17.28 19.63
CA GLN A 183 -3.68 -18.10 18.72
C GLN A 183 -2.99 -18.54 17.41
N GLY A 184 -1.68 -18.36 17.29
CA GLY A 184 -0.84 -18.87 16.21
C GLY A 184 -0.21 -20.25 16.51
N ALA A 185 0.59 -20.76 15.58
CA ALA A 185 1.31 -22.03 15.74
C ALA A 185 2.67 -22.00 15.02
N VAL A 186 3.69 -22.66 15.57
CA VAL A 186 4.94 -22.96 14.87
C VAL A 186 4.95 -24.46 14.60
N GLU A 187 4.82 -24.86 13.34
CA GLU A 187 4.70 -26.26 12.90
C GLU A 187 6.07 -26.92 12.77
N SER A 188 7.06 -26.18 12.27
CA SER A 188 8.44 -26.65 12.13
C SER A 188 9.43 -25.51 12.42
N LEU A 189 10.58 -25.82 13.05
CA LEU A 189 11.71 -24.90 13.20
C LEU A 189 13.02 -25.69 13.19
N ARG A 190 13.81 -25.52 12.14
CA ARG A 190 15.05 -26.26 11.87
C ARG A 190 16.19 -25.31 11.53
N LEU A 191 17.40 -25.66 11.94
CA LEU A 191 18.63 -24.99 11.56
C LEU A 191 19.43 -25.93 10.67
N ALA A 192 19.69 -25.53 9.42
CA ALA A 192 20.58 -26.27 8.52
C ALA A 192 21.98 -25.63 8.55
N LEU A 193 22.98 -26.43 8.91
CA LEU A 193 24.37 -26.00 9.02
C LEU A 193 25.10 -26.42 7.74
N GLY A 194 25.25 -25.47 6.80
CA GLY A 194 25.84 -25.72 5.48
C GLY A 194 24.83 -26.25 4.46
N GLY A 195 25.32 -26.56 3.26
CA GLY A 195 24.51 -27.01 2.12
C GLY A 195 24.12 -25.87 1.16
N THR A 196 23.45 -26.24 0.07
CA THR A 196 22.92 -25.29 -0.93
C THR A 196 21.51 -24.84 -0.55
N VAL A 197 21.08 -23.67 -1.06
CA VAL A 197 19.70 -23.15 -0.93
C VAL A 197 18.67 -24.22 -1.30
N ALA A 198 18.93 -24.98 -2.37
CA ALA A 198 18.07 -26.07 -2.83
C ALA A 198 17.90 -27.21 -1.80
N ARG A 199 18.96 -27.54 -1.04
CA ARG A 199 18.88 -28.55 0.03
C ARG A 199 18.24 -28.02 1.30
N ALA A 200 18.50 -26.76 1.65
CA ALA A 200 17.88 -26.11 2.80
C ALA A 200 16.37 -25.92 2.61
N GLY A 201 15.92 -25.56 1.41
CA GLY A 201 14.48 -25.46 1.11
C GLY A 201 13.75 -26.79 1.02
N ALA A 202 14.46 -27.89 0.71
CA ALA A 202 13.87 -29.23 0.80
C ALA A 202 13.44 -29.59 2.25
N LEU A 203 13.87 -28.84 3.27
CA LEU A 203 13.44 -29.02 4.65
C LEU A 203 12.07 -28.38 4.97
N THR A 204 11.56 -27.50 4.09
CA THR A 204 10.25 -26.81 4.16
C THR A 204 9.28 -27.22 3.05
N ASP A 205 9.49 -28.38 2.42
CA ASP A 205 8.73 -28.84 1.24
C ASP A 205 8.73 -27.81 0.07
N CYS A 206 9.78 -27.00 -0.02
CA CYS A 206 9.99 -25.97 -1.04
C CYS A 206 11.19 -26.30 -1.96
N PRO A 207 10.99 -26.71 -3.21
CA PRO A 207 12.11 -26.94 -4.14
C PRO A 207 12.58 -25.62 -4.78
N PHE A 208 13.57 -24.94 -4.18
CA PHE A 208 14.23 -23.80 -4.84
C PHE A 208 15.13 -24.29 -5.98
N GLN A 209 14.86 -23.87 -7.22
CA GLN A 209 15.79 -24.02 -8.35
C GLN A 209 16.93 -23.02 -8.15
N GLY A 210 18.10 -23.50 -7.72
CA GLY A 210 19.28 -22.67 -7.57
C GLY A 210 19.92 -22.32 -8.92
N ASP A 211 20.32 -21.06 -9.06
CA ASP A 211 21.16 -20.52 -10.13
C ASP A 211 22.41 -21.37 -10.39
N ALA A 212 22.59 -21.70 -11.67
CA ALA A 212 23.83 -22.22 -12.23
C ALA A 212 24.48 -21.11 -13.06
N SER A 213 25.21 -20.20 -12.43
CA SER A 213 26.13 -19.29 -13.12
C SER A 213 27.50 -19.96 -13.33
N ALA A 214 27.53 -20.89 -14.29
CA ALA A 214 28.75 -21.26 -14.99
C ALA A 214 28.39 -21.52 -16.46
N TYR A 215 28.35 -20.45 -17.26
CA TYR A 215 28.97 -20.29 -18.58
C TYR A 215 28.24 -19.23 -19.41
N ASN A 216 28.83 -18.03 -19.45
CA ASN A 216 28.68 -17.13 -20.59
C ASN A 216 29.26 -17.81 -21.84
N SER A 217 28.44 -18.04 -22.86
CA SER A 217 28.81 -17.73 -24.24
C SER A 217 27.60 -17.80 -25.16
N VAL A 218 27.36 -16.64 -25.80
CA VAL A 218 26.53 -16.37 -26.98
C VAL A 218 25.06 -16.01 -26.71
N ASN A 219 24.84 -14.69 -26.56
CA ASN A 219 23.62 -13.96 -26.95
C ASN A 219 23.16 -14.40 -28.36
N GLY A 220 21.88 -14.41 -28.71
CA GLY A 220 20.70 -13.91 -28.02
C GLY A 220 19.45 -14.14 -28.88
N GLU A 221 18.31 -13.73 -28.30
CA GLU A 221 16.94 -13.77 -28.83
C GLU A 221 16.35 -15.20 -28.97
N LEU A 222 15.22 -15.56 -28.39
CA LEU A 222 14.01 -14.80 -28.10
C LEU A 222 13.15 -15.63 -27.14
N GLN A 223 12.76 -15.13 -25.96
CA GLN A 223 11.50 -15.57 -25.32
C GLN A 223 11.03 -14.60 -24.24
N SER A 224 10.14 -13.71 -24.66
CA SER A 224 9.10 -13.13 -23.83
C SER A 224 7.84 -14.02 -23.93
N ILE A 225 7.39 -14.47 -22.75
CA ILE A 225 6.01 -14.45 -22.23
C ILE A 225 4.97 -15.43 -22.85
N LEU A 226 4.15 -15.99 -21.93
CA LEU A 226 2.79 -16.56 -22.03
C LEU A 226 2.77 -18.08 -21.84
N GLY A 227 2.22 -18.63 -20.75
CA GLY A 227 0.99 -18.21 -20.06
C GLY A 227 -0.06 -19.31 -20.29
N GLU A 228 -0.23 -20.17 -19.29
CA GLU A 228 -1.43 -20.99 -19.05
C GLU A 228 -2.00 -21.92 -20.13
N HIS A 229 -1.21 -22.85 -20.69
CA HIS A 229 -1.79 -24.10 -21.23
C HIS A 229 -1.02 -25.39 -20.84
N THR A 230 0.04 -25.28 -20.05
CA THR A 230 0.94 -26.41 -19.70
C THR A 230 0.60 -27.12 -18.38
N LYS A 231 -0.39 -26.64 -17.61
CA LYS A 231 -0.85 -27.30 -16.37
C LYS A 231 -1.57 -28.63 -16.62
N ALA A 232 -2.17 -28.83 -17.80
CA ALA A 232 -2.87 -30.08 -18.13
C ALA A 232 -1.96 -31.20 -18.69
N LEU A 233 -0.81 -30.84 -19.29
CA LEU A 233 0.13 -31.80 -19.89
C LEU A 233 1.08 -32.45 -18.85
N ILE A 234 1.39 -31.74 -17.76
CA ILE A 234 2.29 -32.22 -16.71
C ILE A 234 1.62 -33.29 -15.83
N GLY A 235 0.29 -33.23 -15.65
CA GLY A 235 -0.47 -34.27 -14.95
C GLY A 235 -0.43 -35.65 -15.62
N GLN A 236 -0.40 -35.71 -16.96
CA GLN A 236 -0.31 -36.97 -17.71
C GLN A 236 1.11 -37.56 -17.73
N LEU A 237 2.15 -36.72 -17.64
CA LEU A 237 3.56 -37.14 -17.60
C LEU A 237 4.01 -37.69 -16.23
N ILE A 238 3.32 -37.30 -15.14
CA ILE A 238 3.58 -37.82 -13.79
C ILE A 238 3.15 -39.28 -13.66
N ILE A 239 2.02 -39.67 -14.26
CA ILE A 239 1.52 -41.07 -14.24
C ILE A 239 2.39 -41.99 -15.12
N PHE A 240 2.92 -41.49 -16.25
CA PHE A 240 3.78 -42.27 -17.16
C PHE A 240 5.18 -42.55 -16.57
N ASN A 241 5.75 -41.61 -15.81
CA ASN A 241 7.03 -41.81 -15.10
C ASN A 241 6.91 -42.71 -13.86
N GLN A 242 5.71 -42.83 -13.28
CA GLN A 242 5.45 -43.72 -12.15
C GLN A 242 5.43 -45.21 -12.57
N ILE A 243 4.96 -45.50 -13.79
CA ILE A 243 4.98 -46.87 -14.38
C ILE A 243 6.39 -47.29 -14.82
N LEU A 244 7.21 -46.36 -15.31
CA LEU A 244 8.61 -46.62 -15.69
C LEU A 244 9.54 -46.84 -14.47
N GLY A 245 9.15 -46.33 -13.30
CA GLY A 245 9.85 -46.55 -12.02
C GLY A 245 9.69 -47.98 -11.50
N GLU A 246 8.49 -48.56 -11.60
CA GLU A 246 8.23 -49.93 -11.15
C GLU A 246 8.93 -50.98 -12.02
N LEU A 247 9.17 -50.70 -13.30
CA LEU A 247 9.90 -51.61 -14.20
C LEU A 247 11.42 -51.64 -13.98
N ARG A 248 11.97 -50.67 -13.22
CA ARG A 248 13.42 -50.53 -13.01
C ARG A 248 13.91 -51.20 -11.71
N GLN A 249 12.98 -51.60 -10.83
CA GLN A 249 13.30 -52.28 -9.58
C GLN A 249 13.43 -53.81 -9.73
N ASP A 250 12.71 -54.44 -10.69
CA ASP A 250 12.76 -55.91 -10.91
C ASP A 250 14.03 -56.41 -11.61
N ILE A 251 14.80 -55.53 -12.26
CA ILE A 251 16.03 -55.92 -13.00
C ILE A 251 17.27 -55.94 -12.10
N ARG A 252 17.20 -55.42 -10.85
CA ARG A 252 18.37 -55.30 -9.96
C ARG A 252 18.60 -56.45 -8.99
N GLU A 253 17.72 -57.45 -8.92
CA GLU A 253 17.92 -58.61 -8.03
C GLU A 253 18.53 -59.86 -8.69
N GLN A 254 18.82 -59.86 -10.00
CA GLN A 254 19.46 -61.00 -10.68
C GLN A 254 20.90 -60.79 -11.13
N VAL A 255 21.70 -59.95 -10.46
CA VAL A 255 23.16 -59.90 -10.73
C VAL A 255 24.00 -59.80 -9.46
N LYS A 256 23.66 -60.62 -8.46
CA LYS A 256 24.63 -61.12 -7.47
C LYS A 256 24.35 -62.59 -7.17
N GLU A 257 24.85 -63.46 -8.03
CA GLU A 257 25.88 -64.39 -7.57
C GLU A 257 26.70 -64.97 -8.72
N MET A 258 28.01 -64.95 -8.48
CA MET A 258 29.01 -65.88 -9.00
C MET A 258 29.79 -65.48 -10.26
N SER A 259 30.72 -64.56 -10.02
CA SER A 259 32.10 -64.69 -10.48
C SER A 259 32.69 -66.06 -10.10
N LEU A 260 32.72 -67.01 -11.04
CA LEU A 260 33.78 -68.02 -11.06
C LEU A 260 33.90 -68.63 -12.45
N ILE A 261 35.14 -68.80 -12.90
CA ILE A 261 35.55 -69.60 -14.07
C ILE A 261 35.39 -68.90 -15.44
N ARG A 262 35.91 -67.67 -15.53
CA ARG A 262 36.74 -67.29 -16.69
C ARG A 262 38.20 -67.53 -16.32
N ASN A 263 38.62 -68.80 -16.26
CA ASN A 263 40.03 -69.18 -16.36
C ASN A 263 40.24 -70.69 -16.50
N THR A 264 39.48 -71.35 -17.36
CA THR A 264 39.89 -72.68 -17.86
C THR A 264 39.37 -72.91 -19.27
N ILE A 265 39.81 -72.06 -20.20
CA ILE A 265 40.03 -72.54 -21.56
C ILE A 265 41.33 -73.33 -21.51
N LEU A 266 41.23 -74.65 -21.49
CA LEU A 266 42.22 -75.53 -22.11
C LEU A 266 41.42 -76.63 -22.80
N GLU A 267 41.31 -76.45 -24.10
CA GLU A 267 41.24 -77.44 -25.17
C GLU A 267 40.84 -78.90 -24.84
N CYS A 268 39.93 -79.38 -25.70
CA CYS A 268 39.87 -80.73 -26.25
C CYS A 268 39.29 -81.90 -25.41
N GLN A 269 38.08 -82.28 -25.86
CA GLN A 269 37.58 -83.66 -26.12
C GLN A 269 37.33 -84.63 -24.94
N VAL A 270 36.06 -85.06 -24.76
CA VAL A 270 35.53 -86.44 -25.00
C VAL A 270 34.21 -86.72 -24.23
N CYS A 271 33.14 -86.98 -25.01
CA CYS A 271 31.94 -87.85 -24.85
C CYS A 271 31.01 -87.88 -23.60
N GLY A 272 29.69 -87.76 -23.86
CA GLY A 272 28.70 -88.81 -23.48
C GLY A 272 27.36 -88.43 -22.81
N PHE A 273 26.26 -88.56 -23.57
CA PHE A 273 24.85 -88.86 -23.19
C PHE A 273 23.85 -87.77 -22.72
N HIS A 274 22.57 -88.02 -23.05
CA HIS A 274 21.42 -87.13 -23.31
C HIS A 274 20.29 -87.34 -22.29
N GLU A 275 19.51 -86.31 -21.90
CA GLU A 275 18.17 -86.40 -21.25
C GLU A 275 17.32 -85.10 -21.47
N PRO A 276 15.96 -85.11 -21.32
CA PRO A 276 14.98 -84.52 -22.27
C PRO A 276 14.57 -83.03 -22.06
N GLN A 277 14.27 -82.31 -23.16
CA GLN A 277 13.85 -80.88 -23.22
C GLN A 277 12.31 -80.66 -23.22
N SER A 278 11.84 -79.56 -22.59
CA SER A 278 10.45 -79.02 -22.65
C SER A 278 10.12 -78.44 -24.04
N ARG A 279 8.83 -78.47 -24.43
CA ARG A 279 8.36 -78.15 -25.80
C ARG A 279 8.06 -76.65 -26.04
N CYS A 280 7.99 -75.80 -25.01
CA CYS A 280 7.94 -74.33 -25.16
C CYS A 280 9.33 -73.67 -25.34
N SER A 281 10.42 -74.44 -25.57
CA SER A 281 11.76 -73.90 -25.85
C SER A 281 12.33 -74.47 -27.16
N PRO A 282 12.51 -73.65 -28.22
CA PRO A 282 12.25 -72.20 -28.30
C PRO A 282 10.75 -71.83 -28.33
N ASN A 283 10.37 -70.66 -27.80
CA ASN A 283 8.97 -70.22 -27.62
C ASN A 283 8.22 -70.06 -28.96
N PRO A 284 7.16 -70.83 -29.23
CA PRO A 284 6.40 -70.78 -30.48
C PRO A 284 5.30 -69.69 -30.53
N CYS A 285 5.06 -68.94 -29.45
CA CYS A 285 4.01 -67.90 -29.39
C CYS A 285 4.53 -66.51 -29.82
N PHE A 286 3.60 -65.61 -30.19
CA PHE A 286 3.94 -64.23 -30.59
C PHE A 286 4.65 -63.48 -29.44
N LYS A 287 5.56 -62.55 -29.78
CA LYS A 287 6.39 -61.83 -28.79
C LYS A 287 5.48 -61.10 -27.77
N GLY A 288 5.58 -61.48 -26.49
CA GLY A 288 4.74 -60.93 -25.41
C GLY A 288 3.51 -61.77 -25.04
N VAL A 289 3.23 -62.87 -25.75
CA VAL A 289 2.14 -63.82 -25.44
C VAL A 289 2.68 -65.00 -24.61
N PRO A 290 2.04 -65.37 -23.48
CA PRO A 290 2.48 -66.50 -22.65
C PRO A 290 2.24 -67.86 -23.33
N CYS A 291 3.27 -68.73 -23.32
CA CYS A 291 3.22 -70.13 -23.79
C CYS A 291 2.93 -71.08 -22.62
N MET A 292 1.92 -71.93 -22.76
CA MET A 292 1.61 -72.99 -21.78
C MET A 292 1.82 -74.37 -22.42
N ASP A 293 2.62 -75.24 -21.78
CA ASP A 293 2.79 -76.62 -22.21
C ASP A 293 1.44 -77.38 -22.09
N SER A 294 1.06 -78.10 -23.13
CA SER A 294 -0.22 -78.83 -23.19
C SER A 294 0.00 -80.29 -23.55
N LEU A 295 -0.83 -81.19 -23.03
CA LEU A 295 -0.73 -82.63 -23.30
C LEU A 295 -1.36 -83.03 -24.64
N GLN A 296 -2.04 -82.10 -25.33
CA GLN A 296 -2.63 -82.31 -26.65
C GLN A 296 -1.76 -81.71 -27.76
N TYR A 297 -1.58 -82.47 -28.84
CA TYR A 297 -0.79 -82.07 -30.01
C TYR A 297 -1.29 -80.72 -30.57
N PRO A 298 -0.44 -79.69 -30.78
CA PRO A 298 1.03 -79.72 -30.95
C PRO A 298 1.88 -79.70 -29.66
N GLY A 299 1.27 -79.76 -28.48
CA GLY A 299 1.97 -79.86 -27.20
C GLY A 299 2.20 -78.53 -26.48
N PHE A 300 1.66 -77.44 -27.02
CA PHE A 300 1.68 -76.10 -26.43
C PHE A 300 0.41 -75.33 -26.83
N THR A 301 0.00 -74.37 -26.00
CA THR A 301 -1.11 -73.45 -26.28
C THR A 301 -0.68 -72.02 -25.96
N CYS A 302 -0.91 -71.10 -26.89
CA CYS A 302 -0.60 -69.69 -26.73
C CYS A 302 -1.80 -68.92 -26.15
N GLY A 303 -1.53 -67.94 -25.29
CA GLY A 303 -2.54 -67.00 -24.79
C GLY A 303 -3.11 -66.05 -25.88
N PRO A 304 -4.04 -65.15 -25.51
CA PRO A 304 -4.57 -64.14 -26.42
C PRO A 304 -3.49 -63.15 -26.90
N CYS A 305 -3.74 -62.52 -28.05
CA CYS A 305 -2.86 -61.48 -28.59
C CYS A 305 -2.81 -60.23 -27.69
N PRO A 306 -1.70 -59.46 -27.71
CA PRO A 306 -1.58 -58.21 -26.95
C PRO A 306 -2.69 -57.19 -27.27
N PRO A 307 -3.05 -56.28 -26.34
CA PRO A 307 -4.03 -55.23 -26.58
C PRO A 307 -3.71 -54.40 -27.84
N GLY A 308 -4.74 -54.01 -28.60
CA GLY A 308 -4.57 -53.33 -29.91
C GLY A 308 -4.23 -54.27 -31.08
N THR A 309 -4.12 -55.58 -30.83
CA THR A 309 -3.85 -56.58 -31.89
C THR A 309 -4.84 -57.74 -31.82
N THR A 310 -5.12 -58.36 -32.97
CA THR A 310 -6.05 -59.49 -33.10
C THR A 310 -5.38 -60.69 -33.76
N GLY A 311 -5.70 -61.91 -33.33
CA GLY A 311 -5.09 -63.12 -33.87
C GLY A 311 -5.24 -64.35 -32.98
N ASN A 312 -4.52 -65.42 -33.32
CA ASN A 312 -4.62 -66.73 -32.66
C ASN A 312 -3.53 -66.98 -31.61
N GLY A 313 -2.86 -65.93 -31.12
CA GLY A 313 -1.76 -66.00 -30.14
C GLY A 313 -0.40 -66.43 -30.70
N THR A 314 -0.36 -67.06 -31.87
CA THR A 314 0.89 -67.36 -32.62
C THR A 314 1.18 -66.31 -33.70
N HIS A 315 0.13 -65.78 -34.34
CA HIS A 315 0.19 -64.68 -35.29
C HIS A 315 -0.81 -63.61 -34.86
N CYS A 316 -0.33 -62.43 -34.52
CA CYS A 316 -1.14 -61.27 -34.15
C CYS A 316 -0.95 -60.16 -35.21
N ARG A 317 -2.06 -59.54 -35.64
CA ARG A 317 -2.09 -58.39 -36.56
C ARG A 317 -2.66 -57.16 -35.86
N ASP A 318 -2.20 -55.99 -36.27
CA ASP A 318 -2.67 -54.71 -35.76
C ASP A 318 -4.16 -54.44 -36.07
N VAL A 319 -4.83 -53.71 -35.19
CA VAL A 319 -6.22 -53.24 -35.38
C VAL A 319 -6.17 -51.76 -35.69
N ASP A 320 -6.83 -51.31 -36.75
CA ASP A 320 -6.85 -49.88 -37.09
C ASP A 320 -7.98 -49.17 -36.33
N GLU A 321 -7.64 -48.50 -35.24
CA GLU A 321 -8.63 -47.76 -34.46
C GLU A 321 -9.07 -46.43 -35.10
N CYS A 322 -8.37 -45.95 -36.13
CA CYS A 322 -8.72 -44.70 -36.82
C CYS A 322 -10.02 -44.79 -37.64
N GLU A 323 -10.49 -46.01 -37.96
CA GLU A 323 -11.79 -46.24 -38.57
C GLU A 323 -12.97 -45.70 -37.73
N LEU A 324 -12.78 -45.55 -36.41
CA LEU A 324 -13.79 -45.01 -35.49
C LEU A 324 -13.78 -43.48 -35.36
N GLN A 325 -12.89 -42.78 -36.08
CA GLN A 325 -12.72 -41.31 -36.06
C GLN A 325 -12.66 -40.71 -34.64
N PRO A 326 -11.66 -41.10 -33.83
CA PRO A 326 -11.49 -40.58 -32.47
C PRO A 326 -10.95 -39.13 -32.41
N CYS A 327 -10.38 -38.61 -33.49
CA CYS A 327 -9.76 -37.28 -33.54
C CYS A 327 -10.74 -36.18 -33.99
N HIS A 328 -10.39 -34.90 -33.77
CA HIS A 328 -11.22 -33.75 -34.12
C HIS A 328 -11.61 -33.71 -35.60
N SER A 329 -10.68 -34.11 -36.48
CA SER A 329 -10.95 -34.33 -37.90
C SER A 329 -10.51 -35.74 -38.34
N PRO A 330 -11.17 -36.34 -39.34
CA PRO A 330 -10.83 -37.68 -39.81
C PRO A 330 -9.37 -37.82 -40.29
N ASP A 331 -8.82 -36.76 -40.89
CA ASP A 331 -7.45 -36.72 -41.44
C ASP A 331 -6.36 -36.50 -40.37
N ALA A 332 -6.78 -36.28 -39.12
CA ALA A 332 -5.90 -36.10 -37.98
C ALA A 332 -5.51 -37.41 -37.28
N CYS A 333 -6.16 -38.54 -37.58
CA CYS A 333 -5.86 -39.81 -36.94
C CYS A 333 -4.69 -40.54 -37.63
N VAL A 334 -3.75 -41.04 -36.82
CA VAL A 334 -2.61 -41.85 -37.26
C VAL A 334 -2.65 -43.18 -36.53
N ASN A 335 -2.87 -44.27 -37.28
CA ASN A 335 -2.83 -45.63 -36.74
C ASN A 335 -1.37 -46.07 -36.47
N THR A 336 -1.12 -46.66 -35.32
CA THR A 336 0.22 -47.11 -34.87
C THR A 336 0.16 -48.58 -34.43
N VAL A 337 1.28 -49.30 -34.45
CA VAL A 337 1.24 -50.74 -34.13
C VAL A 337 0.91 -50.94 -32.64
N GLY A 338 -0.29 -51.45 -32.36
CA GLY A 338 -0.85 -51.65 -31.02
C GLY A 338 -1.76 -50.50 -30.51
N GLY A 339 -2.07 -49.48 -31.32
CA GLY A 339 -2.97 -48.37 -30.94
C GLY A 339 -3.02 -47.20 -31.94
N PHE A 340 -3.54 -46.03 -31.54
CA PHE A 340 -3.65 -44.85 -32.42
C PHE A 340 -3.21 -43.55 -31.75
N SER A 341 -2.92 -42.53 -32.56
CA SER A 341 -2.56 -41.18 -32.10
C SER A 341 -3.21 -40.09 -32.97
N CYS A 342 -3.73 -39.04 -32.35
CA CYS A 342 -4.29 -37.88 -33.02
C CYS A 342 -3.27 -36.76 -33.19
N LYS A 343 -3.34 -36.04 -34.32
CA LYS A 343 -2.59 -34.78 -34.51
C LYS A 343 -3.07 -33.68 -33.56
N PRO A 344 -2.24 -32.66 -33.26
CA PRO A 344 -2.65 -31.50 -32.48
C PRO A 344 -3.83 -30.73 -33.10
N CYS A 345 -4.55 -29.96 -32.28
CA CYS A 345 -5.63 -29.08 -32.74
C CYS A 345 -5.10 -28.01 -33.74
N PRO A 346 -5.97 -27.48 -34.62
CA PRO A 346 -5.61 -26.39 -35.53
C PRO A 346 -5.15 -25.13 -34.78
N PRO A 347 -4.34 -24.26 -35.42
CA PRO A 347 -3.95 -22.97 -34.82
C PRO A 347 -5.17 -22.14 -34.37
N GLY A 348 -5.08 -21.52 -33.19
CA GLY A 348 -6.18 -20.78 -32.56
C GLY A 348 -7.13 -21.63 -31.70
N LEU A 349 -6.98 -22.96 -31.70
CA LEU A 349 -7.73 -23.86 -30.84
C LEU A 349 -6.77 -24.71 -29.99
N TRP A 350 -7.12 -24.92 -28.72
CA TRP A 350 -6.37 -25.77 -27.79
C TRP A 350 -7.14 -27.07 -27.48
N GLY A 351 -6.41 -28.18 -27.35
CA GLY A 351 -6.97 -29.45 -26.92
C GLY A 351 -5.88 -30.43 -26.52
N ALA A 352 -6.16 -31.28 -25.53
CA ALA A 352 -5.20 -32.25 -25.03
C ALA A 352 -4.82 -33.29 -26.12
N PRO A 353 -3.55 -33.73 -26.20
CA PRO A 353 -3.14 -34.75 -27.13
C PRO A 353 -3.81 -36.09 -26.79
N LEU A 354 -4.41 -36.74 -27.79
CA LEU A 354 -5.12 -38.01 -27.62
C LEU A 354 -4.34 -39.16 -28.27
N ALA A 355 -3.95 -40.13 -27.46
CA ALA A 355 -3.40 -41.42 -27.90
C ALA A 355 -3.95 -42.54 -27.02
N GLY A 356 -4.14 -43.73 -27.59
CA GLY A 356 -4.76 -44.85 -26.88
C GLY A 356 -4.57 -46.18 -27.60
N THR A 357 -4.93 -47.27 -26.93
CA THR A 357 -4.79 -48.64 -27.48
C THR A 357 -6.14 -49.35 -27.44
N GLY A 358 -6.52 -50.01 -28.54
CA GLY A 358 -7.76 -50.77 -28.64
C GLY A 358 -9.02 -49.96 -28.97
N LEU A 359 -9.98 -50.64 -29.59
CA LEU A 359 -11.21 -50.05 -30.14
C LEU A 359 -12.14 -49.44 -29.07
N ASP A 360 -12.16 -50.00 -27.86
CA ASP A 360 -13.03 -49.50 -26.79
C ASP A 360 -12.59 -48.09 -26.33
N TYR A 361 -11.28 -47.86 -26.26
CA TYR A 361 -10.73 -46.56 -25.88
C TYR A 361 -10.97 -45.50 -26.96
N ALA A 362 -10.79 -45.87 -28.24
CA ALA A 362 -11.08 -45.00 -29.39
C ALA A 362 -12.57 -44.62 -29.51
N LYS A 363 -13.47 -45.46 -28.97
CA LYS A 363 -14.91 -45.20 -28.99
C LYS A 363 -15.36 -44.23 -27.89
N THR A 364 -14.73 -44.27 -26.72
CA THR A 364 -15.16 -43.47 -25.55
C THR A 364 -14.41 -42.15 -25.41
N HIS A 365 -13.20 -42.04 -25.93
CA HIS A 365 -12.37 -40.83 -25.80
C HIS A 365 -12.20 -40.17 -27.17
N LYS A 366 -12.82 -39.00 -27.36
CA LYS A 366 -12.71 -38.18 -28.56
C LYS A 366 -11.91 -36.91 -28.27
N GLN A 367 -11.14 -36.45 -29.26
CA GLN A 367 -10.37 -35.22 -29.15
C GLN A 367 -11.29 -34.00 -29.25
N GLU A 368 -11.30 -33.18 -28.21
CA GLU A 368 -12.03 -31.91 -28.13
C GLU A 368 -11.05 -30.74 -28.29
N CYS A 369 -11.37 -29.79 -29.16
CA CYS A 369 -10.58 -28.59 -29.41
C CYS A 369 -11.44 -27.37 -29.06
N VAL A 370 -11.02 -26.58 -28.08
CA VAL A 370 -11.68 -25.36 -27.61
C VAL A 370 -10.93 -24.12 -28.10
N ASP A 371 -11.65 -23.02 -28.25
CA ASP A 371 -11.10 -21.74 -28.71
C ASP A 371 -10.13 -21.14 -27.68
N ILE A 372 -9.05 -20.52 -28.13
CA ILE A 372 -8.14 -19.76 -27.26
C ILE A 372 -8.62 -18.31 -27.28
N ASP A 373 -8.93 -17.73 -26.12
CA ASP A 373 -9.36 -16.34 -26.06
C ASP A 373 -8.12 -15.44 -26.01
N GLU A 374 -7.64 -15.04 -27.18
CA GLU A 374 -6.43 -14.25 -27.28
C GLU A 374 -6.57 -12.85 -26.65
N CYS A 375 -7.79 -12.36 -26.43
CA CYS A 375 -8.02 -11.07 -25.76
C CYS A 375 -7.79 -11.15 -24.24
N VAL A 376 -7.83 -12.34 -23.65
CA VAL A 376 -7.59 -12.58 -22.22
C VAL A 376 -6.20 -13.18 -22.02
N ASP A 377 -5.81 -14.11 -22.89
CA ASP A 377 -4.60 -14.89 -22.74
C ASP A 377 -3.35 -14.18 -23.28
N LEU A 378 -3.48 -13.12 -24.08
CA LEU A 378 -2.36 -12.30 -24.60
C LEU A 378 -2.51 -10.82 -24.19
N PRO A 379 -1.63 -10.28 -23.32
CA PRO A 379 -1.71 -8.88 -22.87
C PRO A 379 -1.46 -7.85 -23.99
N ASN A 380 -0.81 -8.26 -25.10
CA ASN A 380 -0.50 -7.41 -26.26
C ASN A 380 -1.19 -7.90 -27.55
N ALA A 381 -2.37 -8.51 -27.46
CA ALA A 381 -3.10 -8.97 -28.65
C ALA A 381 -3.38 -7.83 -29.64
N CYS A 382 -3.81 -6.68 -29.11
CA CYS A 382 -4.08 -5.45 -29.83
C CYS A 382 -3.25 -4.30 -29.25
N ALA A 383 -3.21 -3.14 -29.94
CA ALA A 383 -2.58 -1.95 -29.37
C ALA A 383 -3.16 -1.65 -27.98
N SER A 384 -2.32 -1.23 -27.03
CA SER A 384 -2.74 -0.79 -25.70
C SER A 384 -3.88 0.21 -25.83
N ASN A 385 -4.86 0.13 -24.92
CA ASN A 385 -6.06 0.98 -24.95
C ASN A 385 -6.93 0.87 -26.22
N SER A 386 -6.92 -0.30 -26.88
CA SER A 386 -7.86 -0.63 -27.98
C SER A 386 -8.80 -1.78 -27.63
N VAL A 387 -9.93 -1.86 -28.34
CA VAL A 387 -10.96 -2.89 -28.10
C VAL A 387 -10.57 -4.20 -28.78
N CYS A 388 -10.38 -5.29 -28.04
CA CYS A 388 -10.15 -6.63 -28.58
C CYS A 388 -11.47 -7.41 -28.69
N ILE A 389 -11.70 -8.10 -29.81
CA ILE A 389 -12.89 -8.92 -30.07
C ILE A 389 -12.44 -10.35 -30.41
N ASN A 390 -12.70 -11.30 -29.52
CA ASN A 390 -12.40 -12.70 -29.74
C ASN A 390 -13.33 -13.34 -30.80
N THR A 391 -12.79 -14.20 -31.67
CA THR A 391 -13.54 -14.97 -32.67
C THR A 391 -13.07 -16.43 -32.67
N VAL A 392 -13.90 -17.37 -33.10
CA VAL A 392 -13.50 -18.79 -33.05
C VAL A 392 -12.27 -19.05 -33.95
N GLY A 393 -11.15 -19.38 -33.32
CA GLY A 393 -9.83 -19.65 -33.88
C GLY A 393 -8.96 -18.42 -34.15
N SER A 394 -9.36 -17.20 -33.72
CA SER A 394 -8.61 -15.95 -33.95
C SER A 394 -9.22 -14.74 -33.22
N TYR A 395 -8.55 -13.59 -33.17
CA TYR A 395 -9.11 -12.35 -32.63
C TYR A 395 -9.11 -11.19 -33.65
N LYS A 396 -9.90 -10.15 -33.39
CA LYS A 396 -9.95 -8.91 -34.16
C LYS A 396 -9.79 -7.69 -33.27
N CYS A 397 -8.88 -6.80 -33.64
CA CYS A 397 -8.69 -5.53 -32.98
C CYS A 397 -9.63 -4.47 -33.56
N GLY A 398 -10.44 -3.86 -32.69
CA GLY A 398 -11.31 -2.72 -32.96
C GLY A 398 -10.58 -1.39 -32.88
N GLY A 399 -11.35 -0.31 -32.75
CA GLY A 399 -10.81 1.04 -32.53
C GLY A 399 -10.23 1.22 -31.12
N CYS A 400 -9.61 2.38 -30.89
CA CYS A 400 -9.20 2.80 -29.55
C CYS A 400 -10.43 2.91 -28.62
N LYS A 401 -10.24 2.59 -27.34
CA LYS A 401 -11.24 2.77 -26.28
C LYS A 401 -11.65 4.26 -26.19
N PRO A 402 -12.85 4.57 -25.66
CA PRO A 402 -13.23 5.94 -25.34
C PRO A 402 -12.16 6.61 -24.47
N GLY A 403 -11.85 7.88 -24.73
CA GLY A 403 -10.73 8.59 -24.08
C GLY A 403 -9.43 8.56 -24.89
N PHE A 404 -9.26 7.61 -25.82
CA PHE A 404 -8.03 7.45 -26.59
C PHE A 404 -8.23 7.76 -28.10
N PHE A 405 -7.17 8.19 -28.78
CA PHE A 405 -7.15 8.41 -30.23
C PHE A 405 -5.90 7.79 -30.86
N GLY A 406 -6.02 7.29 -32.08
CA GLY A 406 -4.91 6.66 -32.77
C GLY A 406 -5.36 5.52 -33.65
N ASN A 407 -4.45 4.59 -33.91
CA ASN A 407 -4.70 3.42 -34.72
C ASN A 407 -3.83 2.25 -34.22
N GLN A 408 -4.08 1.05 -34.74
CA GLN A 408 -3.35 -0.16 -34.36
C GLN A 408 -1.84 -0.14 -34.71
N THR A 409 -1.39 0.80 -35.55
CA THR A 409 0.00 0.93 -36.02
C THR A 409 0.81 1.98 -35.24
N SER A 410 0.13 3.00 -34.74
CA SER A 410 0.71 4.15 -34.04
C SER A 410 0.51 4.06 -32.53
N GLY A 411 -0.33 3.15 -32.05
CA GLY A 411 -0.79 3.12 -30.65
C GLY A 411 -2.03 3.99 -30.44
N CYS A 412 -2.71 3.78 -29.31
CA CYS A 412 -3.83 4.60 -28.88
C CYS A 412 -3.37 5.54 -27.76
N PHE A 413 -3.35 6.84 -28.05
CA PHE A 413 -2.89 7.88 -27.14
C PHE A 413 -4.05 8.54 -26.39
N PRO A 414 -3.86 8.97 -25.15
CA PRO A 414 -4.88 9.63 -24.36
C PRO A 414 -5.26 10.99 -24.98
N ARG A 415 -6.54 11.32 -24.98
CA ARG A 415 -7.06 12.61 -25.47
C ARG A 415 -6.97 13.67 -24.38
N LYS A 416 -6.67 14.91 -24.74
CA LYS A 416 -6.60 16.04 -23.78
C LYS A 416 -7.95 16.63 -23.39
N SER A 417 -9.06 16.22 -24.03
CA SER A 417 -10.37 16.83 -23.77
C SER A 417 -11.54 15.93 -24.17
N CYS A 418 -12.56 15.91 -23.31
CA CYS A 418 -13.84 15.25 -23.53
C CYS A 418 -14.62 15.80 -24.74
N ALA A 419 -14.40 17.06 -25.15
CA ALA A 419 -15.13 17.69 -26.26
C ALA A 419 -14.92 17.01 -27.61
N SER A 420 -13.89 16.18 -27.73
CA SER A 420 -13.55 15.45 -28.95
C SER A 420 -14.08 14.00 -28.94
N LEU A 421 -14.78 13.57 -27.89
CA LEU A 421 -15.42 12.26 -27.83
C LEU A 421 -16.58 12.16 -28.83
N THR A 422 -16.68 11.03 -29.53
CA THR A 422 -17.78 10.76 -30.46
C THR A 422 -19.11 10.48 -29.76
N PHE A 423 -19.06 10.08 -28.49
CA PHE A 423 -20.20 9.81 -27.62
C PHE A 423 -19.77 10.10 -26.18
N ASP A 424 -20.59 10.83 -25.43
CA ASP A 424 -20.36 11.12 -24.01
C ASP A 424 -20.94 9.98 -23.16
N PRO A 425 -20.11 9.22 -22.41
CA PRO A 425 -20.56 8.10 -21.60
C PRO A 425 -21.19 8.52 -20.25
N CYS A 426 -21.19 9.82 -19.94
CA CYS A 426 -21.67 10.34 -18.66
C CYS A 426 -23.19 10.59 -18.67
N ASP A 427 -23.77 10.68 -17.47
CA ASP A 427 -25.17 11.10 -17.31
C ASP A 427 -25.38 12.52 -17.86
N THR A 428 -26.60 12.85 -18.27
CA THR A 428 -27.00 14.21 -18.65
C THR A 428 -26.72 15.27 -17.57
N ASN A 429 -26.71 14.86 -16.30
CA ASN A 429 -26.40 15.71 -15.15
C ASN A 429 -25.00 15.46 -14.58
N ALA A 430 -24.11 14.85 -15.37
CA ALA A 430 -22.70 14.73 -15.07
C ALA A 430 -21.86 15.52 -16.08
N HIS A 431 -20.60 15.76 -15.72
CA HIS A 431 -19.59 16.23 -16.66
C HIS A 431 -18.46 15.21 -16.74
N CYS A 432 -17.91 15.11 -17.95
CA CYS A 432 -16.76 14.29 -18.24
C CYS A 432 -15.48 15.00 -17.75
N ALA A 433 -14.65 14.27 -17.01
CA ALA A 433 -13.30 14.66 -16.66
C ALA A 433 -12.32 13.65 -17.28
N MET A 434 -11.19 14.14 -17.79
CA MET A 434 -10.10 13.29 -18.24
C MET A 434 -9.17 13.07 -17.05
N GLU A 435 -8.86 11.82 -16.75
CA GLU A 435 -7.88 11.46 -15.71
C GLU A 435 -6.45 11.46 -16.28
N ARG A 436 -5.43 11.40 -15.41
CA ARG A 436 -4.00 11.45 -15.81
C ARG A 436 -3.62 10.32 -16.77
N ASN A 437 -4.12 9.11 -16.52
CA ASN A 437 -3.96 7.94 -17.39
C ASN A 437 -4.72 8.04 -18.73
N GLY A 438 -5.51 9.10 -18.94
CA GLY A 438 -6.31 9.33 -20.13
C GLY A 438 -7.63 8.58 -20.20
N GLU A 439 -8.02 7.89 -19.13
CA GLU A 439 -9.37 7.38 -18.99
C GLU A 439 -10.37 8.52 -18.80
N VAL A 440 -11.62 8.23 -19.20
CA VAL A 440 -12.74 9.15 -19.04
C VAL A 440 -13.42 8.81 -17.72
N SER A 441 -13.38 9.73 -16.76
CA SER A 441 -14.20 9.66 -15.56
C SER A 441 -15.43 10.57 -15.70
N CYS A 442 -16.53 10.17 -15.07
CA CYS A 442 -17.75 10.94 -15.02
C CYS A 442 -17.97 11.43 -13.60
N ARG A 443 -18.24 12.73 -13.43
CA ARG A 443 -18.52 13.34 -12.14
C ARG A 443 -19.87 14.02 -12.19
N CYS A 444 -20.76 13.72 -11.24
CA CYS A 444 -22.07 14.37 -11.18
C CYS A 444 -21.89 15.89 -10.98
N ASN A 445 -22.76 16.69 -11.60
CA ASN A 445 -22.75 18.14 -11.43
C ASN A 445 -23.25 18.51 -10.03
N VAL A 446 -22.91 19.71 -9.57
CA VAL A 446 -23.39 20.22 -8.27
C VAL A 446 -24.91 20.18 -8.16
N GLY A 447 -25.42 19.68 -7.03
CA GLY A 447 -26.85 19.37 -6.81
C GLY A 447 -27.29 18.01 -7.34
N TRP A 448 -26.33 17.17 -7.76
CA TRP A 448 -26.55 15.79 -8.15
C TRP A 448 -25.47 14.87 -7.55
N ALA A 449 -25.86 13.66 -7.17
CA ALA A 449 -24.99 12.63 -6.61
C ALA A 449 -25.15 11.30 -7.35
N GLY A 450 -24.11 10.46 -7.33
CA GLY A 450 -24.08 9.20 -8.07
C GLY A 450 -22.67 8.73 -8.41
N ASN A 451 -22.57 7.75 -9.31
CA ASN A 451 -21.30 7.26 -9.84
C ASN A 451 -20.86 8.00 -11.13
N GLY A 452 -21.50 9.12 -11.47
CA GLY A 452 -21.25 9.90 -12.68
C GLY A 452 -21.90 9.35 -13.96
N HIS A 453 -22.08 8.03 -14.08
CA HIS A 453 -22.84 7.40 -15.17
C HIS A 453 -24.35 7.41 -14.91
N THR A 454 -24.75 7.44 -13.65
CA THR A 454 -26.13 7.61 -13.21
C THR A 454 -26.11 8.60 -12.08
N CYS A 455 -26.75 9.76 -12.28
CA CYS A 455 -26.82 10.82 -11.29
C CYS A 455 -28.27 11.08 -10.88
N GLY A 456 -28.48 11.18 -9.57
CA GLY A 456 -29.75 11.53 -8.92
C GLY A 456 -29.69 12.92 -8.32
N MET A 457 -30.85 13.48 -8.00
CA MET A 457 -30.92 14.76 -7.30
C MET A 457 -30.32 14.61 -5.89
N ASP A 458 -29.53 15.59 -5.50
CA ASP A 458 -28.88 15.73 -4.20
C ASP A 458 -29.25 17.13 -3.69
N THR A 459 -30.21 17.17 -2.75
CA THR A 459 -30.86 18.40 -2.30
C THR A 459 -29.96 19.24 -1.41
N ASP A 460 -29.22 18.61 -0.52
CA ASP A 460 -28.39 19.26 0.49
C ASP A 460 -26.88 19.23 0.16
N ILE A 461 -26.51 18.62 -0.97
CA ILE A 461 -25.21 18.69 -1.63
C ILE A 461 -24.10 18.02 -0.82
N ASP A 462 -24.42 16.96 -0.10
CA ASP A 462 -23.47 16.22 0.73
C ASP A 462 -22.80 15.06 -0.04
N GLY A 463 -23.24 14.79 -1.28
CA GLY A 463 -22.72 13.73 -2.13
C GLY A 463 -23.52 12.43 -2.12
N TYR A 464 -24.69 12.38 -1.46
CA TYR A 464 -25.65 11.28 -1.52
C TYR A 464 -26.96 11.71 -2.19
N PRO A 465 -27.55 10.86 -3.04
CA PRO A 465 -28.80 11.19 -3.70
C PRO A 465 -29.99 11.02 -2.74
N ASP A 466 -31.00 11.88 -2.88
CA ASP A 466 -32.27 11.83 -2.11
C ASP A 466 -32.97 10.46 -2.17
N ARG A 467 -32.69 9.68 -3.21
CA ARG A 467 -33.24 8.35 -3.46
C ARG A 467 -32.17 7.42 -4.00
N SER A 468 -32.26 6.15 -3.63
CA SER A 468 -31.35 5.12 -4.14
C SER A 468 -31.42 5.02 -5.67
N LEU A 469 -30.24 4.99 -6.29
CA LEU A 469 -30.05 4.93 -7.73
C LEU A 469 -29.69 3.51 -8.21
N PRO A 470 -30.14 3.10 -9.41
CA PRO A 470 -29.87 1.77 -9.96
C PRO A 470 -28.45 1.68 -10.57
N CYS A 471 -27.42 1.93 -9.76
CA CYS A 471 -26.04 1.83 -10.20
C CYS A 471 -25.59 0.35 -10.24
N MET A 472 -25.01 -0.08 -11.35
CA MET A 472 -24.65 -1.48 -11.61
C MET A 472 -23.48 -1.98 -10.74
N ASP A 473 -22.68 -1.04 -10.23
CA ASP A 473 -21.47 -1.21 -9.45
C ASP A 473 -21.71 -1.16 -7.93
N ASN A 474 -22.96 -0.96 -7.47
CA ASN A 474 -23.31 -0.75 -6.07
C ASN A 474 -22.47 0.35 -5.39
N HIS A 475 -22.11 1.40 -6.13
CA HIS A 475 -21.29 2.49 -5.65
C HIS A 475 -21.88 3.17 -4.38
N LYS A 476 -21.02 3.61 -3.44
CA LYS A 476 -21.43 4.22 -2.14
C LYS A 476 -22.38 5.40 -2.38
N HIS A 477 -22.02 6.29 -3.28
CA HIS A 477 -22.78 7.50 -3.66
C HIS A 477 -24.05 7.22 -4.49
N CYS A 478 -24.49 5.97 -4.61
CA CYS A 478 -25.77 5.61 -5.21
C CYS A 478 -26.79 5.12 -4.16
N LYS A 479 -26.39 4.98 -2.90
CA LYS A 479 -27.30 4.70 -1.79
C LYS A 479 -28.15 5.93 -1.50
N GLN A 480 -29.35 5.69 -0.99
CA GLN A 480 -30.22 6.79 -0.57
C GLN A 480 -29.59 7.52 0.61
N ASP A 481 -29.71 8.84 0.61
CA ASP A 481 -29.37 9.68 1.73
C ASP A 481 -30.30 9.44 2.95
N ASN A 482 -29.71 9.20 4.13
CA ASN A 482 -30.42 9.03 5.39
C ASN A 482 -30.81 10.37 6.07
N CYS A 483 -30.32 11.53 5.59
CA CYS A 483 -30.73 12.86 6.04
C CYS A 483 -30.89 13.90 4.90
N VAL A 484 -31.75 13.59 3.92
CA VAL A 484 -32.11 14.37 2.69
C VAL A 484 -32.06 15.91 2.69
N PHE A 485 -32.20 16.58 3.84
CA PHE A 485 -32.22 18.05 3.94
C PHE A 485 -31.11 18.64 4.82
N THR A 486 -30.27 17.82 5.43
CA THR A 486 -29.26 18.25 6.39
C THR A 486 -27.95 17.53 6.07
N PRO A 487 -26.95 18.25 5.54
CA PRO A 487 -25.74 17.63 5.05
C PRO A 487 -25.06 16.80 6.14
N ASN A 488 -24.79 15.54 5.82
CA ASN A 488 -24.13 14.59 6.71
C ASN A 488 -23.33 13.59 5.90
N SER A 489 -22.39 14.07 5.08
CA SER A 489 -21.63 13.32 4.08
C SER A 489 -20.94 12.02 4.55
N GLY A 490 -20.82 11.78 5.86
CA GLY A 490 -20.37 10.52 6.45
C GLY A 490 -21.45 9.43 6.49
N GLN A 491 -22.74 9.79 6.43
CA GLN A 491 -23.93 8.95 6.58
C GLN A 491 -23.92 8.13 7.88
N GLU A 492 -23.36 8.68 8.95
CA GLU A 492 -23.39 8.07 10.27
C GLU A 492 -24.84 7.85 10.75
N ASP A 493 -25.08 6.66 11.32
CA ASP A 493 -26.38 6.13 11.75
C ASP A 493 -26.11 5.13 12.87
N ALA A 494 -26.12 5.61 14.12
CA ALA A 494 -25.64 4.88 15.28
C ALA A 494 -26.57 3.71 15.67
N ASP A 495 -27.89 3.88 15.58
CA ASP A 495 -28.88 2.85 15.92
C ASP A 495 -29.30 1.97 14.72
N ASN A 496 -28.88 2.34 13.51
CA ASN A 496 -29.14 1.68 12.23
C ASN A 496 -30.64 1.56 11.88
N ASP A 497 -31.45 2.55 12.27
CA ASP A 497 -32.86 2.63 11.92
C ASP A 497 -33.11 3.16 10.48
N GLY A 498 -32.06 3.70 9.85
CA GLY A 498 -32.06 4.26 8.50
C GLY A 498 -32.27 5.78 8.45
N ILE A 499 -32.37 6.46 9.59
CA ILE A 499 -32.31 7.92 9.77
C ILE A 499 -30.88 8.24 10.22
N GLY A 500 -30.25 9.25 9.61
CA GLY A 500 -28.88 9.62 9.99
C GLY A 500 -28.82 10.39 11.31
N ASP A 501 -27.69 10.28 12.01
CA ASP A 501 -27.47 10.87 13.35
C ASP A 501 -27.77 12.38 13.41
N GLN A 502 -27.58 13.08 12.29
CA GLN A 502 -27.71 14.53 12.20
C GLN A 502 -29.15 15.02 12.08
N CYS A 503 -30.07 14.17 11.62
CA CYS A 503 -31.49 14.49 11.49
C CYS A 503 -32.39 13.60 12.36
N ASP A 504 -31.81 12.70 13.15
CA ASP A 504 -32.53 11.90 14.14
C ASP A 504 -32.86 12.72 15.41
N GLU A 505 -34.02 12.45 16.00
CA GLU A 505 -34.42 12.96 17.31
C GLU A 505 -33.83 12.14 18.49
N ASP A 506 -33.46 10.88 18.26
CA ASP A 506 -32.98 9.88 19.23
C ASP A 506 -31.94 8.99 18.55
N ALA A 507 -30.73 9.52 18.34
CA ALA A 507 -29.75 8.96 17.41
C ALA A 507 -29.21 7.58 17.81
N ASP A 508 -29.29 7.23 19.09
CA ASP A 508 -28.84 5.93 19.59
C ASP A 508 -30.00 4.95 19.91
N GLY A 509 -31.25 5.40 19.73
CA GLY A 509 -32.45 4.59 19.89
C GLY A 509 -32.72 4.13 21.32
N ASP A 510 -32.19 4.82 22.32
CA ASP A 510 -32.35 4.45 23.72
C ASP A 510 -33.69 4.94 24.33
N GLY A 511 -34.41 5.81 23.62
CA GLY A 511 -35.71 6.36 24.00
C GLY A 511 -35.62 7.69 24.75
N ILE A 512 -34.43 8.27 24.88
CA ILE A 512 -34.16 9.60 25.42
C ILE A 512 -33.80 10.51 24.25
N LYS A 513 -34.42 11.69 24.17
CA LYS A 513 -34.16 12.60 23.04
C LYS A 513 -32.76 13.18 23.14
N ASN A 514 -32.11 13.41 21.99
CA ASN A 514 -30.76 13.99 21.87
C ASN A 514 -30.51 15.26 22.70
N ILE A 515 -31.53 16.08 22.97
CA ILE A 515 -31.41 17.34 23.74
C ILE A 515 -31.37 17.08 25.27
N GLU A 516 -31.99 15.99 25.71
CA GLU A 516 -32.06 15.57 27.12
C GLU A 516 -31.02 14.48 27.47
N ASP A 517 -30.43 13.88 26.44
CA ASP A 517 -29.47 12.79 26.52
C ASP A 517 -28.03 13.30 26.71
N ASN A 518 -27.36 12.81 27.74
CA ASN A 518 -25.95 13.10 27.99
C ASN A 518 -24.97 12.18 27.23
N CYS A 519 -25.46 11.20 26.46
CA CYS A 519 -24.67 10.35 25.58
C CYS A 519 -25.36 10.11 24.23
N ARG A 520 -25.60 11.18 23.47
CA ARG A 520 -26.32 11.21 22.18
C ARG A 520 -26.08 10.03 21.20
N LEU A 521 -24.89 9.45 21.17
CA LEU A 521 -24.49 8.39 20.21
C LEU A 521 -24.29 7.02 20.87
N VAL A 522 -24.52 6.87 22.18
CA VAL A 522 -24.21 5.66 22.95
C VAL A 522 -25.35 5.34 23.94
N PRO A 523 -26.11 4.25 23.72
CA PRO A 523 -27.33 3.96 24.48
C PRO A 523 -27.13 3.86 25.99
N ASN A 524 -27.72 4.78 26.76
CA ASN A 524 -27.55 4.86 28.22
C ASN A 524 -28.83 5.33 28.96
N LYS A 525 -29.85 4.47 28.95
CA LYS A 525 -31.14 4.67 29.63
C LYS A 525 -31.10 5.11 31.11
N ASP A 526 -30.00 4.87 31.81
CA ASP A 526 -29.84 5.28 33.21
C ASP A 526 -29.34 6.72 33.37
N GLN A 527 -28.85 7.35 32.30
CA GLN A 527 -28.32 8.73 32.24
C GLN A 527 -27.34 9.02 33.37
N ARG A 528 -26.58 8.00 33.77
CA ARG A 528 -25.67 8.12 34.89
C ARG A 528 -24.51 9.02 34.49
N ASN A 529 -24.21 10.00 35.34
CA ASN A 529 -23.07 10.92 35.18
C ASN A 529 -22.46 11.14 36.58
N SER A 530 -21.25 10.61 36.79
CA SER A 530 -20.59 10.50 38.09
C SER A 530 -19.83 11.75 38.51
N ASP A 531 -19.40 12.60 37.58
CA ASP A 531 -18.65 13.84 37.85
C ASP A 531 -19.41 15.13 37.48
N SER A 532 -20.59 14.97 36.88
CA SER A 532 -21.56 16.02 36.53
C SER A 532 -21.09 16.98 35.43
N ASP A 533 -20.25 16.50 34.50
CA ASP A 533 -19.94 17.26 33.28
C ASP A 533 -21.05 17.10 32.20
N SER A 534 -20.77 17.42 30.94
CA SER A 534 -21.79 17.34 29.88
C SER A 534 -22.03 15.92 29.36
N PHE A 535 -21.14 14.97 29.63
CA PHE A 535 -21.14 13.61 29.11
C PHE A 535 -21.55 12.60 30.20
N GLY A 536 -22.28 11.55 29.82
CA GLY A 536 -22.63 10.47 30.74
C GLY A 536 -21.54 9.41 30.86
N ASP A 537 -21.52 8.64 31.96
CA ASP A 537 -20.53 7.58 32.26
C ASP A 537 -20.35 6.55 31.11
N SER A 538 -21.32 6.43 30.20
CA SER A 538 -21.31 5.45 29.09
C SER A 538 -20.54 5.91 27.86
N CYS A 539 -20.41 7.23 27.67
CA CYS A 539 -19.72 7.85 26.54
C CYS A 539 -18.58 8.78 26.99
N ASP A 540 -18.43 8.98 28.29
CA ASP A 540 -17.35 9.77 28.87
C ASP A 540 -16.04 8.95 28.91
N ASN A 541 -15.01 9.45 28.23
CA ASN A 541 -13.67 8.86 28.23
C ASN A 541 -12.89 9.11 29.54
N CYS A 542 -13.42 9.93 30.44
CA CYS A 542 -12.95 10.12 31.81
C CYS A 542 -14.09 10.17 32.85
N PRO A 543 -14.78 9.03 33.14
CA PRO A 543 -16.03 8.96 33.94
C PRO A 543 -16.04 9.52 35.37
N THR A 544 -14.93 10.03 35.88
CA THR A 544 -14.80 10.55 37.25
C THR A 544 -14.10 11.90 37.32
N VAL A 545 -13.69 12.46 36.19
CA VAL A 545 -12.92 13.69 36.07
C VAL A 545 -13.56 14.55 34.97
N PRO A 546 -14.19 15.68 35.31
CA PRO A 546 -14.92 16.49 34.34
C PRO A 546 -14.05 16.93 33.17
N ASN A 547 -14.46 16.61 31.94
CA ASN A 547 -13.78 16.99 30.70
C ASN A 547 -14.77 17.12 29.53
N SER A 548 -15.51 18.24 29.51
CA SER A 548 -16.50 18.56 28.46
C SER A 548 -15.95 18.67 27.04
N ASP A 549 -14.63 18.64 26.83
CA ASP A 549 -13.99 18.60 25.51
C ASP A 549 -13.73 17.17 25.02
N GLN A 550 -13.83 16.17 25.91
CA GLN A 550 -13.63 14.74 25.62
C GLN A 550 -12.36 14.46 24.81
N LYS A 551 -11.32 15.28 24.99
CA LYS A 551 -10.10 15.19 24.22
C LYS A 551 -9.33 13.92 24.57
N ASP A 552 -8.87 13.21 23.54
CA ASP A 552 -8.10 11.96 23.63
C ASP A 552 -6.99 12.04 22.55
N THR A 553 -5.78 12.39 22.98
CA THR A 553 -4.67 12.72 22.06
C THR A 553 -4.11 11.49 21.34
N ASP A 554 -4.03 10.33 21.99
CA ASP A 554 -3.54 9.07 21.39
C ASP A 554 -4.65 8.15 20.87
N ASN A 555 -5.91 8.54 21.04
CA ASN A 555 -7.12 7.81 20.64
C ASN A 555 -7.19 6.39 21.24
N ASN A 556 -6.69 6.22 22.46
CA ASN A 556 -6.72 4.93 23.16
C ASN A 556 -8.08 4.64 23.85
N GLY A 557 -8.97 5.63 23.87
CA GLY A 557 -10.29 5.59 24.50
C GLY A 557 -10.32 6.10 25.94
N GLN A 558 -9.20 6.61 26.47
CA GLN A 558 -9.08 7.27 27.76
C GLN A 558 -8.76 8.75 27.53
N GLY A 559 -9.55 9.65 28.10
CA GLY A 559 -9.37 11.08 27.85
C GLY A 559 -8.12 11.67 28.50
N ASP A 560 -7.64 12.77 27.92
CA ASP A 560 -6.45 13.49 28.37
C ASP A 560 -6.52 13.88 29.86
N ALA A 561 -7.72 14.14 30.37
CA ALA A 561 -7.96 14.59 31.74
C ALA A 561 -7.66 13.52 32.81
N CYS A 562 -7.73 12.24 32.44
CA CYS A 562 -7.53 11.11 33.33
C CYS A 562 -6.41 10.15 32.88
N ASP A 563 -5.84 10.35 31.69
CA ASP A 563 -4.66 9.63 31.23
C ASP A 563 -3.37 10.14 31.90
N GLN A 564 -2.45 9.23 32.17
CA GLN A 564 -1.12 9.49 32.74
C GLN A 564 -0.02 9.56 31.67
N ASP A 565 -0.34 9.20 30.42
CA ASP A 565 0.54 9.14 29.25
C ASP A 565 -0.31 9.48 28.01
N ILE A 566 -0.62 10.76 27.85
CA ILE A 566 -1.72 11.22 26.97
C ILE A 566 -1.40 11.06 25.48
N ASP A 567 -0.12 10.93 25.11
CA ASP A 567 0.32 10.71 23.73
C ASP A 567 0.74 9.25 23.46
N GLY A 568 0.72 8.39 24.48
CA GLY A 568 0.92 6.96 24.37
C GLY A 568 2.34 6.56 23.98
N ASP A 569 3.33 7.42 24.20
CA ASP A 569 4.73 7.19 23.82
C ASP A 569 5.49 6.28 24.80
N GLY A 570 4.87 6.01 25.96
CA GLY A 570 5.37 5.17 27.04
C GLY A 570 6.04 5.93 28.18
N ILE A 571 5.98 7.26 28.18
CA ILE A 571 6.59 8.16 29.16
C ILE A 571 5.47 8.90 29.90
N PRO A 572 5.37 8.79 31.23
CA PRO A 572 4.31 9.47 31.95
C PRO A 572 4.39 10.99 31.80
N ASN A 573 3.24 11.67 31.65
CA ASN A 573 3.09 13.12 31.42
C ASN A 573 4.00 14.02 32.28
N VAL A 574 4.29 13.60 33.52
CA VAL A 574 5.10 14.37 34.48
C VAL A 574 6.61 14.25 34.26
N LEU A 575 7.05 13.25 33.50
CA LEU A 575 8.43 12.99 33.12
C LEU A 575 8.70 13.29 31.65
N ASP A 576 7.64 13.53 30.89
CA ASP A 576 7.66 13.78 29.46
C ASP A 576 7.94 15.26 29.18
N ASN A 577 8.93 15.53 28.32
CA ASN A 577 9.25 16.87 27.81
C ASN A 577 8.40 17.30 26.60
N CYS A 578 7.59 16.40 26.04
CA CYS A 578 6.55 16.67 25.05
C CYS A 578 5.25 15.90 25.34
N PRO A 579 4.52 16.23 26.43
CA PRO A 579 3.37 15.43 26.87
C PRO A 579 2.30 15.14 25.83
N LYS A 580 2.19 15.92 24.75
CA LYS A 580 1.13 15.80 23.72
C LYS A 580 1.64 15.25 22.38
N VAL A 581 2.93 15.00 22.23
CA VAL A 581 3.55 14.66 20.94
C VAL A 581 4.50 13.49 21.14
N PRO A 582 4.18 12.30 20.57
CA PRO A 582 4.91 11.09 20.89
C PRO A 582 6.39 11.21 20.58
N ASN A 583 7.24 11.23 21.61
CA ASN A 583 8.67 11.35 21.46
C ASN A 583 9.44 10.41 22.42
N PRO A 584 9.41 9.08 22.17
CA PRO A 584 9.96 8.07 23.10
C PRO A 584 11.46 8.22 23.41
N MET A 585 12.17 9.03 22.62
CA MET A 585 13.60 9.32 22.77
C MET A 585 13.89 10.53 23.67
N GLN A 586 12.89 11.36 23.99
CA GLN A 586 13.00 12.57 24.84
C GLN A 586 14.22 13.43 24.47
N THR A 587 14.41 13.65 23.17
CA THR A 587 15.53 14.47 22.70
C THR A 587 15.21 15.93 23.01
N ASP A 588 16.18 16.63 23.58
CA ASP A 588 16.12 18.04 23.97
C ASP A 588 17.52 18.63 23.74
N ARG A 589 17.68 19.26 22.57
CA ARG A 589 18.97 19.69 22.03
C ARG A 589 19.48 20.96 22.69
N ASP A 590 18.60 21.91 22.93
CA ASP A 590 18.92 23.23 23.46
C ASP A 590 18.80 23.32 24.99
N ARG A 591 18.19 22.30 25.63
CA ARG A 591 18.04 22.10 27.07
C ARG A 591 17.16 23.14 27.74
N ASP A 592 16.10 23.55 27.07
CA ASP A 592 15.12 24.48 27.60
C ASP A 592 14.02 23.79 28.45
N GLY A 593 13.94 22.46 28.34
CA GLY A 593 12.98 21.60 29.05
C GLY A 593 11.78 21.15 28.21
N VAL A 594 11.71 21.58 26.94
CA VAL A 594 10.77 21.15 25.91
C VAL A 594 11.51 20.22 24.95
N GLY A 595 10.88 19.14 24.50
CA GLY A 595 11.54 18.20 23.59
C GLY A 595 11.52 18.66 22.13
N ASP A 596 12.54 18.28 21.35
CA ASP A 596 12.69 18.64 19.92
C ASP A 596 11.42 18.36 19.08
N ALA A 597 10.60 17.38 19.48
CA ALA A 597 9.39 16.98 18.75
C ALA A 597 8.21 17.96 18.89
N CYS A 598 8.16 18.72 19.98
CA CYS A 598 7.10 19.68 20.28
C CYS A 598 7.63 21.09 20.54
N ASP A 599 8.93 21.29 20.35
CA ASP A 599 9.60 22.56 20.50
C ASP A 599 9.45 23.36 19.20
N SER A 600 8.87 24.55 19.32
CA SER A 600 8.72 25.52 18.23
C SER A 600 10.06 26.16 17.80
N CYS A 601 11.10 26.06 18.63
CA CYS A 601 12.48 26.49 18.34
C CYS A 601 13.54 25.46 18.79
N PRO A 602 13.67 24.28 18.15
CA PRO A 602 14.52 23.16 18.59
C PRO A 602 16.03 23.43 18.77
N GLU A 603 16.50 24.60 18.32
CA GLU A 603 17.90 25.03 18.40
C GLU A 603 18.15 26.16 19.41
N LEU A 604 17.09 26.81 19.92
CA LEU A 604 17.17 28.04 20.71
C LEU A 604 16.22 28.04 21.91
N SER A 605 16.82 28.01 23.10
CA SER A 605 16.07 27.89 24.35
C SER A 605 14.92 28.88 24.51
N ASN A 606 13.70 28.36 24.52
CA ASN A 606 12.44 29.10 24.65
C ASN A 606 11.42 28.33 25.53
N PRO A 607 11.67 28.16 26.85
CA PRO A 607 10.85 27.29 27.71
C PRO A 607 9.36 27.65 27.83
N MET A 608 8.97 28.84 27.34
CA MET A 608 7.59 29.31 27.38
C MET A 608 6.81 29.04 26.09
N GLN A 609 7.48 28.62 25.01
CA GLN A 609 6.87 28.23 23.74
C GLN A 609 5.82 29.25 23.25
N THR A 610 6.14 30.54 23.40
CA THR A 610 5.24 31.61 22.94
C THR A 610 5.34 31.74 21.43
N ASP A 611 4.18 31.80 20.80
CA ASP A 611 3.97 31.93 19.35
C ASP A 611 2.81 32.94 19.19
N VAL A 612 3.15 34.20 18.93
CA VAL A 612 2.18 35.31 18.93
C VAL A 612 1.30 35.31 17.69
N ASP A 613 1.84 34.94 16.53
CA ASP A 613 1.16 34.94 15.24
C ASP A 613 0.70 33.55 14.78
N ASN A 614 0.87 32.51 15.60
CA ASN A 614 0.29 31.17 15.42
C ASN A 614 0.73 30.49 14.10
N ASP A 615 1.99 30.67 13.72
CA ASP A 615 2.61 30.07 12.53
C ASP A 615 3.39 28.78 12.81
N LEU A 616 3.43 28.33 14.08
CA LEU A 616 4.17 27.17 14.59
C LEU A 616 5.69 27.38 14.75
N VAL A 617 6.17 28.62 14.60
CA VAL A 617 7.54 29.07 14.85
C VAL A 617 7.54 29.94 16.11
N GLY A 618 8.34 29.58 17.11
CA GLY A 618 8.33 30.31 18.38
C GLY A 618 8.97 31.70 18.26
N ASP A 619 8.50 32.67 19.03
CA ASP A 619 8.93 34.09 18.98
C ASP A 619 10.46 34.29 19.06
N VAL A 620 11.18 33.34 19.66
CA VAL A 620 12.65 33.41 19.86
C VAL A 620 13.41 33.13 18.57
N CYS A 621 12.88 32.25 17.72
CA CYS A 621 13.47 31.86 16.44
C CYS A 621 12.71 32.42 15.23
N ASP A 622 11.53 32.99 15.46
CA ASP A 622 10.76 33.69 14.45
C ASP A 622 11.48 34.99 14.04
N THR A 623 11.80 35.05 12.74
CA THR A 623 12.45 36.21 12.12
C THR A 623 11.48 37.03 11.28
N ASN A 624 10.30 36.48 10.98
CA ASN A 624 9.30 37.06 10.08
C ASN A 624 9.89 37.46 8.70
N LEU A 625 11.03 36.87 8.34
CA LEU A 625 11.72 37.12 7.08
C LEU A 625 11.43 35.95 6.15
N ASP A 626 10.50 36.17 5.25
CA ASP A 626 10.07 35.28 4.19
C ASP A 626 10.24 36.05 2.87
N THR A 627 11.31 35.72 2.13
CA THR A 627 11.75 36.45 0.93
C THR A 627 10.82 36.22 -0.26
N ASP A 628 10.25 35.02 -0.39
CA ASP A 628 9.47 34.64 -1.55
C ASP A 628 7.94 34.72 -1.31
N GLY A 629 7.52 34.81 -0.05
CA GLY A 629 6.17 35.05 0.42
C GLY A 629 5.30 33.81 0.57
N ASP A 630 5.89 32.61 0.68
CA ASP A 630 5.18 31.33 0.73
C ASP A 630 4.67 30.93 2.13
N GLY A 631 5.13 31.61 3.18
CA GLY A 631 4.74 31.40 4.58
C GLY A 631 5.77 30.68 5.44
N HIS A 632 6.88 30.22 4.86
CA HIS A 632 8.03 29.70 5.60
C HIS A 632 9.12 30.77 5.67
N GLN A 633 9.72 30.95 6.84
CA GLN A 633 10.82 31.90 6.97
C GLN A 633 12.09 31.36 6.30
N ASP A 634 12.93 32.24 5.73
CA ASP A 634 14.14 31.91 4.96
C ASP A 634 15.10 30.91 5.66
N SER A 635 15.05 30.81 6.99
CA SER A 635 15.91 29.92 7.79
C SER A 635 15.36 28.50 7.98
N ARG A 636 14.08 28.28 7.68
CA ARG A 636 13.38 27.00 7.76
C ARG A 636 12.83 26.53 6.41
N ASP A 637 12.95 27.37 5.40
CA ASP A 637 12.53 27.10 4.04
C ASP A 637 13.60 26.30 3.28
N ASN A 638 13.23 25.17 2.70
CA ASN A 638 14.09 24.35 1.85
C ASN A 638 14.30 24.94 0.44
N CYS A 639 13.51 25.95 0.04
CA CYS A 639 13.67 26.74 -1.19
C CYS A 639 13.47 28.27 -1.00
N PRO A 640 14.35 28.98 -0.27
CA PRO A 640 14.15 30.39 0.17
C PRO A 640 13.87 31.47 -0.89
N ASP A 641 14.00 31.16 -2.17
CA ASP A 641 13.81 32.09 -3.30
C ASP A 641 12.63 31.68 -4.22
N ILE A 642 12.02 30.50 -4.02
CA ILE A 642 11.01 29.89 -4.90
C ILE A 642 9.82 29.41 -4.05
N PRO A 643 8.62 30.03 -4.21
CA PRO A 643 7.50 29.74 -3.32
C PRO A 643 7.06 28.27 -3.38
N ASN A 644 7.18 27.58 -2.25
CA ASN A 644 6.85 26.17 -2.09
C ASN A 644 6.30 25.86 -0.69
N SER A 645 5.15 26.45 -0.34
CA SER A 645 4.48 26.27 0.94
C SER A 645 4.30 24.82 1.40
N SER A 646 4.22 23.83 0.49
CA SER A 646 4.15 22.41 0.85
C SER A 646 5.48 21.81 1.33
N GLN A 647 6.63 22.44 1.07
CA GLN A 647 7.97 22.03 1.49
C GLN A 647 8.29 20.56 1.17
N LEU A 648 7.83 20.07 0.01
CA LEU A 648 8.13 18.70 -0.44
C LEU A 648 9.63 18.56 -0.67
N ASP A 649 10.18 17.43 -0.22
CA ASP A 649 11.58 17.03 -0.29
C ASP A 649 11.60 15.49 -0.43
N SER A 650 11.39 15.03 -1.66
CA SER A 650 11.07 13.64 -1.98
C SER A 650 12.23 12.68 -1.67
N ASP A 651 13.48 13.12 -1.84
CA ASP A 651 14.69 12.34 -1.54
C ASP A 651 15.30 12.62 -0.16
N ASN A 652 14.79 13.62 0.56
CA ASN A 652 15.22 14.06 1.88
C ASN A 652 16.68 14.54 1.94
N ASP A 653 17.15 15.21 0.88
CA ASP A 653 18.50 15.79 0.84
C ASP A 653 18.60 17.20 1.46
N GLY A 654 17.44 17.82 1.74
CA GLY A 654 17.27 19.13 2.34
C GLY A 654 17.10 20.28 1.34
N LEU A 655 17.07 20.00 0.04
CA LEU A 655 16.55 20.87 -1.00
C LEU A 655 15.08 20.50 -1.27
N GLY A 656 14.22 21.48 -1.52
CA GLY A 656 12.83 21.18 -1.88
C GLY A 656 12.65 20.89 -3.36
N ASP A 657 11.68 20.05 -3.70
CA ASP A 657 11.39 19.60 -5.08
C ASP A 657 11.24 20.79 -6.08
N ASP A 658 10.64 21.91 -5.65
CA ASP A 658 10.45 23.08 -6.51
C ASP A 658 11.76 23.82 -6.89
N CYS A 659 12.84 23.60 -6.13
CA CYS A 659 14.17 24.17 -6.39
C CYS A 659 15.27 23.13 -6.62
N ASP A 660 14.94 21.84 -6.55
CA ASP A 660 15.78 20.73 -6.98
C ASP A 660 15.69 20.53 -8.52
N HIS A 661 16.60 19.73 -9.05
CA HIS A 661 16.65 19.30 -10.44
C HIS A 661 16.68 17.77 -10.57
N ASP A 662 16.68 17.04 -9.45
CA ASP A 662 16.75 15.56 -9.36
C ASP A 662 15.99 15.13 -8.08
N ASP A 663 14.66 15.24 -8.09
CA ASP A 663 13.77 15.10 -6.91
C ASP A 663 13.89 13.74 -6.17
N ASP A 664 14.36 12.69 -6.85
CA ASP A 664 14.53 11.35 -6.29
C ASP A 664 16.00 10.91 -6.16
N ASN A 665 16.94 11.78 -6.55
CA ASN A 665 18.39 11.58 -6.50
C ASN A 665 18.86 10.29 -7.22
N ASP A 666 18.18 9.89 -8.30
CA ASP A 666 18.50 8.69 -9.07
C ASP A 666 19.59 8.92 -10.14
N GLY A 667 19.90 10.19 -10.41
CA GLY A 667 20.90 10.67 -11.37
C GLY A 667 20.34 11.05 -12.75
N VAL A 668 19.02 10.99 -12.93
CA VAL A 668 18.28 11.52 -14.08
C VAL A 668 17.62 12.84 -13.65
N ILE A 669 17.74 13.87 -14.49
CA ILE A 669 17.17 15.19 -14.19
C ILE A 669 15.65 15.14 -14.44
N ASP A 670 14.84 15.78 -13.59
CA ASP A 670 13.37 15.74 -13.63
C ASP A 670 12.74 15.97 -15.01
N ASP A 671 13.28 16.93 -15.77
CA ASP A 671 12.84 17.27 -17.13
C ASP A 671 12.90 16.07 -18.12
N TYR A 672 13.71 15.05 -17.79
CA TYR A 672 13.94 13.84 -18.56
C TYR A 672 13.59 12.57 -17.80
N ASP A 673 13.05 12.69 -16.59
CA ASP A 673 12.65 11.57 -15.75
C ASP A 673 11.20 11.16 -16.05
N ASN A 674 10.97 9.87 -16.26
CA ASN A 674 9.63 9.31 -16.43
C ASN A 674 8.96 8.88 -15.11
N CYS A 675 9.68 8.90 -13.98
CA CYS A 675 9.19 8.73 -12.61
C CYS A 675 9.91 9.70 -11.65
N ARG A 676 9.64 11.00 -11.78
CA ARG A 676 10.28 12.08 -11.03
C ARG A 676 10.48 11.84 -9.53
N LEU A 677 9.53 11.20 -8.85
CA LEU A 677 9.56 11.03 -7.38
C LEU A 677 10.00 9.62 -6.93
N ILE A 678 10.29 8.71 -7.88
CA ILE A 678 10.59 7.30 -7.57
C ILE A 678 11.81 6.82 -8.34
N ILE A 679 12.89 6.61 -7.56
CA ILE A 679 14.20 6.12 -8.00
C ILE A 679 14.08 5.02 -9.06
N ASN A 680 14.38 5.36 -10.31
CA ASN A 680 14.37 4.42 -11.42
C ASN A 680 15.45 4.71 -12.49
N PRO A 681 16.76 4.57 -12.18
CA PRO A 681 17.85 5.03 -13.07
C PRO A 681 17.91 4.39 -14.47
N ASN A 682 17.13 3.33 -14.69
CA ASN A 682 17.02 2.63 -15.97
C ASN A 682 15.91 3.18 -16.88
N GLN A 683 15.06 4.09 -16.37
CA GLN A 683 13.97 4.75 -17.09
C GLN A 683 13.11 3.75 -17.87
N LYS A 684 12.81 2.61 -17.24
CA LYS A 684 12.09 1.51 -17.87
C LYS A 684 10.61 1.89 -18.05
N ASP A 685 10.22 2.09 -19.30
CA ASP A 685 8.85 2.32 -19.74
C ASP A 685 8.52 1.29 -20.86
N SER A 686 7.70 0.30 -20.51
CA SER A 686 7.38 -0.85 -21.36
C SER A 686 6.29 -0.55 -22.40
N ASP A 687 5.41 0.41 -22.13
CA ASP A 687 4.28 0.76 -23.00
C ASP A 687 4.50 2.08 -23.79
N ALA A 688 5.61 2.77 -23.49
CA ALA A 688 6.08 4.01 -24.10
C ALA A 688 5.09 5.18 -23.95
N ASN A 689 4.34 5.22 -22.84
CA ASN A 689 3.38 6.28 -22.57
C ASN A 689 4.02 7.56 -21.98
N GLY A 690 5.31 7.50 -21.61
CA GLY A 690 6.07 8.61 -21.04
C GLY A 690 6.10 8.64 -19.51
N VAL A 691 5.43 7.69 -18.85
CA VAL A 691 5.47 7.42 -17.41
C VAL A 691 6.18 6.09 -17.21
N GLY A 692 7.12 5.99 -16.27
CA GLY A 692 7.86 4.76 -16.04
C GLY A 692 7.01 3.65 -15.41
N ASP A 693 7.39 2.39 -15.66
CA ASP A 693 6.66 1.20 -15.17
C ASP A 693 6.55 1.17 -13.63
N VAL A 694 7.46 1.85 -12.93
CA VAL A 694 7.56 1.84 -11.46
C VAL A 694 6.50 2.75 -10.83
N CYS A 695 6.17 3.86 -11.49
CA CYS A 695 5.27 4.92 -10.99
C CYS A 695 3.93 4.98 -11.76
N GLU A 696 3.58 3.93 -12.51
CA GLU A 696 2.50 4.00 -13.51
C GLU A 696 1.09 4.23 -12.93
N ASN A 697 0.82 3.80 -11.69
CA ASN A 697 -0.50 3.93 -11.06
C ASN A 697 -0.47 4.70 -9.72
N ASP A 698 0.72 5.05 -9.27
CA ASP A 698 1.03 5.62 -7.97
C ASP A 698 2.35 6.39 -8.17
N PHE A 699 2.22 7.69 -8.44
CA PHE A 699 3.32 8.51 -8.90
C PHE A 699 4.29 8.91 -7.78
N ASP A 700 3.82 9.03 -6.54
CA ASP A 700 4.60 9.44 -5.36
C ASP A 700 4.84 8.29 -4.36
N ASN A 701 4.36 7.08 -4.66
CA ASN A 701 4.60 5.84 -3.90
C ASN A 701 4.04 5.85 -2.47
N ASP A 702 2.91 6.54 -2.27
CA ASP A 702 2.23 6.63 -0.97
C ASP A 702 1.23 5.47 -0.72
N ALA A 703 1.14 4.53 -1.67
CA ALA A 703 0.23 3.38 -1.72
C ALA A 703 -1.24 3.73 -2.01
N VAL A 704 -1.52 4.97 -2.42
CA VAL A 704 -2.82 5.44 -2.89
C VAL A 704 -2.71 5.68 -4.39
N MET A 705 -3.66 5.11 -5.15
CA MET A 705 -3.61 5.22 -6.61
C MET A 705 -3.95 6.63 -7.06
N ASP A 706 -3.26 7.15 -8.07
CA ASP A 706 -3.44 8.49 -8.66
C ASP A 706 -4.90 8.91 -8.91
N LEU A 707 -5.77 7.92 -9.21
CA LEU A 707 -7.19 8.14 -9.51
C LEU A 707 -7.99 8.59 -8.29
N ILE A 708 -7.66 8.06 -7.12
CA ILE A 708 -8.34 8.35 -5.85
C ILE A 708 -7.53 9.33 -5.00
N ASP A 709 -6.25 9.46 -5.29
CA ASP A 709 -5.35 10.38 -4.62
C ASP A 709 -5.71 11.85 -4.95
N VAL A 710 -5.72 12.62 -3.87
CA VAL A 710 -5.98 14.04 -3.86
C VAL A 710 -4.76 14.83 -4.34
N CYS A 711 -3.55 14.35 -4.08
CA CYS A 711 -2.30 14.99 -4.47
C CYS A 711 -1.28 13.96 -4.98
N PRO A 712 -1.41 13.46 -6.23
CA PRO A 712 -0.54 12.41 -6.78
C PRO A 712 0.86 12.88 -7.20
N GLU A 713 1.38 13.89 -6.54
CA GLU A 713 2.77 14.33 -6.64
C GLU A 713 3.29 14.67 -5.22
N SER A 714 2.67 14.12 -4.17
CA SER A 714 2.95 14.42 -2.78
C SER A 714 2.67 13.21 -1.90
N ALA A 715 3.74 12.50 -1.53
CA ALA A 715 3.63 11.29 -0.74
C ALA A 715 3.05 11.49 0.69
N GLU A 716 2.94 12.74 1.13
CA GLU A 716 2.39 13.10 2.43
C GLU A 716 0.86 13.27 2.41
N VAL A 717 0.25 13.59 1.26
CA VAL A 717 -1.14 14.03 1.15
C VAL A 717 -1.99 13.12 0.26
N THR A 718 -2.44 12.02 0.84
CA THR A 718 -3.26 11.00 0.15
C THR A 718 -4.73 11.38 -0.09
N LEU A 719 -5.39 11.97 0.92
CA LEU A 719 -6.84 12.18 0.98
C LEU A 719 -7.17 13.51 1.64
N THR A 720 -8.42 13.96 1.48
CA THR A 720 -8.93 15.11 2.24
C THR A 720 -9.16 14.72 3.70
N ASP A 721 -8.40 15.32 4.62
CA ASP A 721 -8.48 15.01 6.05
C ASP A 721 -8.25 16.25 6.91
N PHE A 722 -9.30 16.68 7.63
CA PHE A 722 -9.23 17.75 8.63
C PHE A 722 -9.36 17.23 10.07
N ARG A 723 -9.11 15.95 10.35
CA ARG A 723 -9.13 15.43 11.74
C ARG A 723 -8.06 16.06 12.61
N ALA A 724 -6.88 16.28 12.04
CA ALA A 724 -5.82 17.06 12.67
C ALA A 724 -5.91 18.51 12.19
N TYR A 725 -6.24 19.42 13.11
CA TYR A 725 -6.36 20.85 12.81
C TYR A 725 -5.82 21.70 13.97
N GLN A 726 -5.30 22.87 13.61
CA GLN A 726 -4.96 23.95 14.52
C GLN A 726 -6.21 24.81 14.75
N THR A 727 -6.55 25.07 16.01
CA THR A 727 -7.58 26.06 16.37
C THR A 727 -6.90 27.41 16.58
N VAL A 728 -7.28 28.42 15.81
CA VAL A 728 -6.73 29.79 15.90
C VAL A 728 -7.83 30.73 16.39
N ILE A 729 -7.55 31.45 17.46
CA ILE A 729 -8.47 32.42 18.07
C ILE A 729 -8.05 33.82 17.62
N LEU A 730 -8.96 34.55 16.97
CA LEU A 730 -8.64 35.85 16.35
C LEU A 730 -8.95 37.05 17.25
N ASP A 731 -9.57 36.84 18.44
CA ASP A 731 -9.78 37.87 19.47
C ASP A 731 -9.57 37.31 20.90
N PRO A 732 -8.33 36.98 21.30
CA PRO A 732 -8.07 36.38 22.62
C PRO A 732 -8.38 37.34 23.80
N GLU A 733 -8.40 38.66 23.56
CA GLU A 733 -8.63 39.69 24.58
C GLU A 733 -10.11 40.11 24.73
N GLY A 734 -11.05 39.45 24.03
CA GLY A 734 -12.47 39.80 23.99
C GLY A 734 -13.22 39.65 25.33
N ASP A 735 -14.34 40.37 25.48
CA ASP A 735 -15.20 40.33 26.68
C ASP A 735 -16.20 39.16 26.68
N ALA A 736 -16.45 38.52 25.53
CA ALA A 736 -17.40 37.42 25.38
C ALA A 736 -16.77 36.05 25.67
N GLN A 737 -15.51 35.83 25.26
CA GLN A 737 -14.65 34.67 25.53
C GLN A 737 -15.40 33.32 25.47
N ILE A 738 -16.06 33.08 24.34
CA ILE A 738 -16.59 31.77 23.99
C ILE A 738 -15.82 31.28 22.78
N ASP A 739 -15.01 30.25 22.98
CA ASP A 739 -14.24 29.63 21.92
C ASP A 739 -15.14 28.78 21.01
N PRO A 740 -14.81 28.66 19.71
CA PRO A 740 -15.53 27.78 18.81
C PRO A 740 -15.36 26.32 19.23
N ASN A 741 -16.47 25.58 19.21
CA ASN A 741 -16.45 24.13 19.39
C ASN A 741 -16.52 23.45 18.02
N TRP A 742 -15.48 22.73 17.63
CA TRP A 742 -15.36 22.05 16.34
C TRP A 742 -15.57 20.55 16.51
N VAL A 743 -16.48 19.98 15.72
CA VAL A 743 -16.73 18.54 15.66
C VAL A 743 -16.40 18.05 14.26
N VAL A 744 -15.50 17.07 14.15
CA VAL A 744 -15.07 16.52 12.87
C VAL A 744 -15.75 15.18 12.61
N LEU A 745 -16.44 15.08 11.47
CA LEU A 745 -17.20 13.91 11.02
C LEU A 745 -16.66 13.41 9.66
N ASN A 746 -17.20 12.32 9.14
CA ASN A 746 -16.82 11.75 7.84
C ASN A 746 -15.29 11.63 7.64
N GLN A 747 -14.59 11.17 8.69
CA GLN A 747 -13.13 10.97 8.69
C GLN A 747 -12.32 12.22 8.30
N GLY A 748 -12.80 13.43 8.62
CA GLY A 748 -12.10 14.68 8.29
C GLY A 748 -12.65 15.41 7.08
N MET A 749 -13.68 14.89 6.42
CA MET A 749 -14.33 15.56 5.27
C MET A 749 -15.58 16.36 5.65
N GLU A 750 -15.91 16.42 6.93
CA GLU A 750 -17.02 17.23 7.44
C GLU A 750 -16.66 17.86 8.78
N ILE A 751 -16.98 19.14 8.94
CA ILE A 751 -16.75 19.90 10.16
C ILE A 751 -18.05 20.57 10.56
N VAL A 752 -18.41 20.48 11.83
CA VAL A 752 -19.57 21.16 12.41
C VAL A 752 -19.10 22.06 13.53
N GLN A 753 -19.60 23.30 13.56
CA GLN A 753 -19.37 24.24 14.64
C GLN A 753 -20.69 24.51 15.37
N THR A 754 -20.72 24.36 16.69
CA THR A 754 -21.97 24.31 17.47
C THR A 754 -22.23 25.52 18.37
N MET A 755 -21.27 26.43 18.53
CA MET A 755 -21.36 27.52 19.51
C MET A 755 -21.49 28.87 18.83
N ASN A 756 -22.23 29.82 19.43
CA ASN A 756 -22.06 31.21 19.05
C ASN A 756 -20.77 31.72 19.69
N SER A 757 -19.68 31.79 18.90
CA SER A 757 -18.32 31.99 19.39
C SER A 757 -17.67 33.28 18.88
N ASP A 758 -16.58 33.66 19.54
CA ASP A 758 -15.59 34.61 19.05
C ASP A 758 -15.02 34.18 17.68
N PRO A 759 -14.38 35.09 16.91
CA PRO A 759 -13.88 34.76 15.57
C PRO A 759 -12.77 33.73 15.69
N GLY A 760 -12.94 32.62 14.99
CA GLY A 760 -12.01 31.51 15.07
C GLY A 760 -11.87 30.75 13.76
N LEU A 761 -10.75 30.05 13.66
CA LEU A 761 -10.38 29.23 12.52
C LEU A 761 -10.10 27.81 13.00
N ALA A 762 -10.53 26.83 12.21
CA ALA A 762 -9.98 25.49 12.25
C ALA A 762 -9.17 25.28 10.96
N VAL A 763 -7.85 25.18 11.10
CA VAL A 763 -6.88 25.15 9.99
C VAL A 763 -6.23 23.78 9.93
N GLY A 764 -6.35 23.09 8.79
CA GLY A 764 -5.63 21.83 8.58
C GLY A 764 -4.10 22.06 8.56
N TYR A 765 -3.32 21.04 8.88
CA TYR A 765 -1.85 21.17 8.90
C TYR A 765 -1.21 21.13 7.50
N THR A 766 -1.84 20.46 6.55
CA THR A 766 -1.34 20.34 5.17
C THR A 766 -1.33 21.70 4.47
N ALA A 767 -0.17 22.08 3.93
CA ALA A 767 0.03 23.29 3.16
C ALA A 767 0.06 22.99 1.64
N PHE A 768 -0.32 23.97 0.84
CA PHE A 768 -0.46 23.81 -0.61
C PHE A 768 0.15 24.98 -1.37
N ASN A 769 0.77 24.65 -2.51
CA ASN A 769 1.19 25.62 -3.53
C ASN A 769 -0.05 25.96 -4.38
N GLY A 770 -0.43 25.14 -5.36
CA GLY A 770 -1.69 25.26 -6.10
C GLY A 770 -2.78 24.35 -5.56
N VAL A 771 -3.99 24.88 -5.33
CA VAL A 771 -5.09 24.09 -4.77
C VAL A 771 -6.45 24.42 -5.39
N ASP A 772 -7.23 23.38 -5.63
CA ASP A 772 -8.67 23.47 -5.81
C ASP A 772 -9.35 22.97 -4.54
N PHE A 773 -10.17 23.81 -3.89
CA PHE A 773 -10.84 23.49 -2.64
C PHE A 773 -12.34 23.71 -2.76
N GLU A 774 -13.13 22.69 -2.47
CA GLU A 774 -14.58 22.74 -2.54
C GLU A 774 -15.21 22.10 -1.30
N GLY A 775 -16.46 22.48 -1.04
CA GLY A 775 -17.22 21.97 0.09
C GLY A 775 -18.62 22.55 0.12
N THR A 776 -19.45 22.00 0.98
CA THR A 776 -20.84 22.37 1.14
C THR A 776 -21.04 23.13 2.43
N PHE A 777 -21.52 24.36 2.30
CA PHE A 777 -21.84 25.29 3.38
C PHE A 777 -23.33 25.21 3.70
N HIS A 778 -23.66 24.94 4.96
CA HIS A 778 -25.03 24.89 5.44
C HIS A 778 -25.11 25.43 6.88
N VAL A 779 -26.11 26.27 7.17
CA VAL A 779 -26.39 26.75 8.53
C VAL A 779 -27.68 26.07 9.01
N ASN A 780 -27.54 25.11 9.93
CA ASN A 780 -28.66 24.26 10.39
C ASN A 780 -29.48 24.90 11.51
N THR A 781 -29.64 26.22 11.46
CA THR A 781 -30.47 26.95 12.41
C THR A 781 -31.16 28.13 11.73
N VAL A 782 -32.15 28.68 12.43
CA VAL A 782 -32.83 29.95 12.11
C VAL A 782 -32.45 31.04 13.11
N THR A 783 -31.55 30.71 14.04
CA THR A 783 -31.00 31.62 15.04
C THR A 783 -29.72 32.25 14.52
N ASP A 784 -29.54 33.51 14.86
CA ASP A 784 -28.44 34.34 14.40
C ASP A 784 -28.42 34.65 12.89
N ASP A 785 -27.57 35.58 12.47
CA ASP A 785 -27.48 36.04 11.08
C ASP A 785 -26.05 36.44 10.66
N ASP A 786 -25.07 35.84 11.33
CA ASP A 786 -23.67 36.27 11.41
C ASP A 786 -22.76 35.59 10.37
N TYR A 787 -21.44 35.65 10.58
CA TYR A 787 -20.44 35.30 9.58
C TYR A 787 -20.03 33.83 9.66
N ALA A 788 -19.97 33.22 8.49
CA ALA A 788 -19.35 31.91 8.30
C ALA A 788 -18.64 31.85 6.94
N GLY A 789 -17.70 30.93 6.79
CA GLY A 789 -16.96 30.79 5.56
C GLY A 789 -15.77 29.85 5.67
N PHE A 790 -14.77 30.07 4.83
CA PHE A 790 -13.56 29.25 4.79
C PHE A 790 -12.34 30.12 4.48
N ILE A 791 -11.17 29.59 4.80
CA ILE A 791 -9.88 30.23 4.55
C ILE A 791 -9.01 29.40 3.61
N PHE A 792 -8.05 30.06 2.99
CA PHE A 792 -7.04 29.43 2.18
C PHE A 792 -5.77 30.28 2.16
N GLY A 793 -4.64 29.66 1.86
CA GLY A 793 -3.34 30.32 1.91
C GLY A 793 -3.06 30.89 3.30
N TYR A 794 -3.43 30.15 4.34
CA TYR A 794 -3.09 30.50 5.71
C TYR A 794 -1.62 30.21 5.96
N GLN A 795 -0.87 31.24 6.32
CA GLN A 795 0.53 31.14 6.73
C GLN A 795 0.59 31.31 8.25
N ASP A 796 0.10 32.46 8.70
CA ASP A 796 0.01 32.87 10.09
C ASP A 796 -1.35 33.56 10.36
N SER A 797 -1.68 33.82 11.63
CA SER A 797 -2.95 34.43 12.06
C SER A 797 -3.13 35.88 11.63
N SER A 798 -2.09 36.49 11.05
CA SER A 798 -2.10 37.81 10.41
C SER A 798 -2.12 37.72 8.88
N SER A 799 -1.86 36.55 8.28
CA SER A 799 -1.64 36.38 6.83
C SER A 799 -2.44 35.20 6.27
N PHE A 800 -3.64 35.49 5.76
CA PHE A 800 -4.50 34.47 5.14
C PHE A 800 -5.57 35.08 4.24
N TYR A 801 -6.06 34.33 3.25
CA TYR A 801 -7.26 34.69 2.51
C TYR A 801 -8.48 34.12 3.19
N VAL A 802 -9.57 34.90 3.20
CA VAL A 802 -10.84 34.48 3.78
C VAL A 802 -11.99 34.79 2.84
N VAL A 803 -12.83 33.77 2.62
CA VAL A 803 -14.14 33.90 2.02
C VAL A 803 -15.15 33.85 3.14
N MET A 804 -15.92 34.92 3.31
CA MET A 804 -16.89 35.03 4.39
C MET A 804 -18.24 35.51 3.86
N TRP A 805 -19.32 35.05 4.50
CA TRP A 805 -20.68 35.37 4.10
C TRP A 805 -21.56 35.65 5.33
N LYS A 806 -22.25 36.79 5.31
CA LYS A 806 -23.22 37.19 6.35
C LYS A 806 -24.64 37.23 5.78
N GLN A 807 -25.64 36.92 6.61
CA GLN A 807 -27.05 36.92 6.20
C GLN A 807 -27.68 38.32 6.15
N THR A 808 -27.50 39.16 7.18
CA THR A 808 -28.10 40.51 7.25
C THR A 808 -27.06 41.63 7.41
N GLU A 809 -27.52 42.89 7.34
CA GLU A 809 -26.66 44.06 7.59
C GLU A 809 -26.62 44.39 9.09
N GLN A 810 -25.42 44.47 9.67
CA GLN A 810 -25.24 44.75 11.10
C GLN A 810 -23.97 45.52 11.37
N ALA A 811 -24.06 46.51 12.26
CA ALA A 811 -22.88 47.14 12.85
C ALA A 811 -22.41 46.30 14.03
N TYR A 812 -21.11 46.04 14.12
CA TYR A 812 -20.54 45.31 15.23
C TYR A 812 -20.83 46.06 16.54
N TRP A 813 -21.16 45.33 17.61
CA TRP A 813 -21.64 45.94 18.85
C TRP A 813 -20.54 46.72 19.58
N GLN A 814 -19.27 46.32 19.44
CA GLN A 814 -18.13 47.09 19.93
C GLN A 814 -17.71 48.14 18.89
N SER A 815 -17.79 49.41 19.27
CA SER A 815 -17.41 50.55 18.42
C SER A 815 -15.91 50.89 18.44
N LEU A 816 -15.15 50.22 19.31
CA LEU A 816 -13.69 50.33 19.41
C LEU A 816 -13.04 49.09 18.78
N PRO A 817 -11.86 49.22 18.15
CA PRO A 817 -11.08 50.44 17.96
C PRO A 817 -11.64 51.39 16.89
N PHE A 818 -12.49 50.88 16.00
CA PHE A 818 -13.28 51.68 15.06
C PHE A 818 -14.65 51.02 14.79
N ARG A 819 -15.60 51.79 14.26
CA ARG A 819 -16.94 51.29 13.98
C ARG A 819 -16.96 50.40 12.73
N ALA A 820 -17.05 49.10 12.94
CA ALA A 820 -17.22 48.11 11.87
C ALA A 820 -18.69 47.95 11.46
N THR A 821 -18.93 47.75 10.17
CA THR A 821 -20.27 47.60 9.59
C THR A 821 -20.22 46.50 8.54
N ALA A 822 -20.99 45.45 8.75
CA ALA A 822 -21.10 44.30 7.86
C ALA A 822 -22.33 44.44 6.97
N GLN A 823 -22.16 44.18 5.67
CA GLN A 823 -23.26 44.12 4.71
C GLN A 823 -23.49 42.67 4.27
N PRO A 824 -24.73 42.27 3.97
CA PRO A 824 -25.04 40.93 3.50
C PRO A 824 -24.50 40.79 2.07
N ALA A 825 -23.43 40.03 1.92
CA ALA A 825 -22.82 39.68 0.64
C ALA A 825 -21.75 38.63 0.90
N LEU A 826 -21.48 37.80 -0.12
CA LEU A 826 -20.25 37.02 -0.14
C LEU A 826 -19.05 37.95 -0.35
N GLN A 827 -18.02 37.80 0.48
CA GLN A 827 -16.85 38.66 0.50
C GLN A 827 -15.59 37.80 0.42
N LEU A 828 -14.65 38.20 -0.45
CA LEU A 828 -13.30 37.66 -0.51
C LEU A 828 -12.35 38.74 -0.01
N LYS A 829 -11.60 38.45 1.05
CA LYS A 829 -10.65 39.37 1.66
C LYS A 829 -9.26 38.73 1.75
N ALA A 830 -8.24 39.57 1.66
CA ALA A 830 -6.87 39.24 2.03
C ALA A 830 -6.60 39.88 3.39
N VAL A 831 -6.19 39.08 4.36
CA VAL A 831 -5.75 39.51 5.68
C VAL A 831 -4.24 39.59 5.63
N LYS A 832 -3.70 40.79 5.91
CA LYS A 832 -2.27 41.02 6.14
C LYS A 832 -2.17 42.05 7.26
N SER A 833 -2.38 41.56 8.48
CA SER A 833 -2.49 42.38 9.68
C SER A 833 -1.12 42.85 10.16
N ARG A 834 -1.07 44.09 10.65
CA ARG A 834 0.10 44.64 11.35
C ARG A 834 0.00 44.50 12.86
N THR A 835 -1.19 44.24 13.37
CA THR A 835 -1.46 44.13 14.82
C THR A 835 -1.58 42.69 15.28
N GLY A 836 -1.96 41.78 14.38
CA GLY A 836 -2.25 40.38 14.69
C GLY A 836 -3.63 40.18 15.32
N PRO A 837 -3.88 38.99 15.90
CA PRO A 837 -5.11 38.69 16.63
C PRO A 837 -5.44 39.73 17.70
N GLY A 838 -6.70 40.15 17.75
CA GLY A 838 -7.19 41.14 18.72
C GLY A 838 -8.23 42.11 18.16
N GLU A 839 -8.47 43.20 18.88
CA GLU A 839 -9.61 44.09 18.63
C GLU A 839 -9.61 44.78 17.25
N TYR A 840 -8.43 45.07 16.68
CA TYR A 840 -8.29 45.72 15.37
C TYR A 840 -8.64 44.76 14.24
N LEU A 841 -8.00 43.58 14.23
CA LEU A 841 -8.25 42.55 13.22
C LEU A 841 -9.70 42.07 13.28
N ARG A 842 -10.25 41.83 14.46
CA ARG A 842 -11.67 41.48 14.66
C ARG A 842 -12.62 42.47 13.98
N ASN A 843 -12.47 43.76 14.27
CA ASN A 843 -13.34 44.78 13.68
C ASN A 843 -13.10 44.91 12.16
N ALA A 844 -11.87 44.71 11.69
CA ALA A 844 -11.54 44.71 10.27
C ALA A 844 -12.17 43.53 9.52
N LEU A 845 -12.19 42.34 10.12
CA LEU A 845 -12.86 41.15 9.59
C LEU A 845 -14.38 41.37 9.50
N TRP A 846 -14.99 41.97 10.52
CA TRP A 846 -16.42 42.30 10.47
C TRP A 846 -16.74 43.38 9.42
N HIS A 847 -15.86 44.37 9.24
CA HIS A 847 -16.14 45.51 8.37
C HIS A 847 -16.17 45.12 6.89
N THR A 848 -17.24 45.51 6.19
CA THR A 848 -17.34 45.37 4.74
C THR A 848 -16.62 46.53 4.06
N GLY A 849 -15.31 46.38 3.87
CA GLY A 849 -14.46 47.29 3.11
C GLY A 849 -12.98 47.05 3.40
N ASP A 850 -12.13 47.93 2.88
CA ASP A 850 -10.71 47.93 3.21
C ASP A 850 -10.47 48.57 4.58
N THR A 851 -9.66 47.92 5.41
CA THR A 851 -9.14 48.46 6.66
C THR A 851 -7.61 48.57 6.52
N PRO A 852 -7.05 49.79 6.41
CA PRO A 852 -5.63 49.98 6.11
C PRO A 852 -4.70 49.31 7.12
N GLY A 853 -3.81 48.44 6.64
CA GLY A 853 -2.86 47.72 7.48
C GLY A 853 -3.44 46.51 8.21
N GLU A 854 -4.69 46.13 7.93
CA GLU A 854 -5.36 44.99 8.54
C GLU A 854 -5.91 44.04 7.46
N VAL A 855 -6.94 44.49 6.74
CA VAL A 855 -7.70 43.63 5.81
C VAL A 855 -8.01 44.39 4.53
N LYS A 856 -7.83 43.74 3.38
CA LYS A 856 -8.13 44.28 2.05
C LYS A 856 -9.24 43.46 1.40
N MET A 857 -10.29 44.11 0.94
CA MET A 857 -11.38 43.47 0.21
C MET A 857 -11.00 43.30 -1.26
N LEU A 858 -10.84 42.05 -1.69
CA LEU A 858 -10.49 41.73 -3.08
C LEU A 858 -11.73 41.69 -3.98
N TRP A 859 -12.82 41.13 -3.45
CA TRP A 859 -14.07 41.01 -4.17
C TRP A 859 -15.26 40.95 -3.22
N LYS A 860 -16.42 41.40 -3.72
CA LYS A 860 -17.70 41.33 -3.03
C LYS A 860 -18.80 41.06 -4.04
N ASP A 861 -19.76 40.21 -3.69
CA ASP A 861 -20.94 39.98 -4.53
C ASP A 861 -21.74 41.28 -4.72
N PRO A 862 -21.87 41.78 -5.98
CA PRO A 862 -22.59 43.02 -6.25
C PRO A 862 -24.09 42.94 -5.93
N ARG A 863 -24.66 41.74 -5.77
CA ARG A 863 -26.09 41.55 -5.51
C ARG A 863 -26.46 41.83 -4.05
N ASN A 864 -25.49 41.80 -3.14
CA ASN A 864 -25.70 41.96 -1.69
C ASN A 864 -26.78 41.03 -1.13
N ILE A 865 -26.68 39.74 -1.46
CA ILE A 865 -27.59 38.71 -0.97
C ILE A 865 -26.85 37.91 0.12
N GLY A 866 -27.47 37.79 1.29
CA GLY A 866 -27.01 36.93 2.37
C GLY A 866 -27.41 35.47 2.16
N TRP A 867 -26.80 34.57 2.92
CA TRP A 867 -27.20 33.16 2.95
C TRP A 867 -28.60 33.00 3.56
N LYS A 868 -29.27 31.89 3.25
CA LYS A 868 -30.61 31.55 3.78
C LYS A 868 -30.51 30.44 4.80
N ASP A 869 -31.38 30.46 5.79
CA ASP A 869 -31.48 29.43 6.82
C ASP A 869 -31.73 28.05 6.19
N ARG A 870 -31.09 27.02 6.75
CA ARG A 870 -31.28 25.60 6.36
C ARG A 870 -31.21 25.38 4.84
N THR A 871 -30.30 26.10 4.19
CA THR A 871 -30.08 26.04 2.75
C THR A 871 -28.64 25.67 2.49
N SER A 872 -28.42 24.64 1.67
CA SER A 872 -27.09 24.19 1.30
C SER A 872 -26.54 24.96 0.10
N TYR A 873 -25.27 25.32 0.19
CA TYR A 873 -24.53 25.98 -0.87
C TYR A 873 -23.22 25.25 -1.10
N ARG A 874 -22.83 24.98 -2.35
CA ARG A 874 -21.50 24.43 -2.64
C ARG A 874 -20.57 25.54 -3.11
N TRP A 875 -19.39 25.65 -2.50
CA TRP A 875 -18.33 26.54 -2.98
C TRP A 875 -17.30 25.75 -3.78
N GLN A 876 -16.64 26.44 -4.70
CA GLN A 876 -15.47 25.95 -5.42
C GLN A 876 -14.45 27.08 -5.49
N LEU A 877 -13.30 26.87 -4.86
CA LEU A 877 -12.12 27.72 -4.90
C LEU A 877 -11.10 27.12 -5.87
N SER A 878 -10.52 27.96 -6.71
CA SER A 878 -9.29 27.67 -7.43
C SER A 878 -8.25 28.74 -7.10
N HIS A 879 -7.14 28.32 -6.51
CA HIS A 879 -6.03 29.18 -6.11
C HIS A 879 -4.73 28.72 -6.78
N ARG A 880 -4.04 29.64 -7.47
CA ARG A 880 -2.72 29.42 -8.09
C ARG A 880 -1.77 30.56 -7.68
N PRO A 881 -1.05 30.43 -6.55
CA PRO A 881 -0.23 31.50 -6.01
C PRO A 881 0.95 31.91 -6.90
N GLN A 882 1.50 30.98 -7.70
CA GLN A 882 2.58 31.23 -8.66
C GLN A 882 2.28 32.39 -9.63
N VAL A 883 1.00 32.64 -9.89
CA VAL A 883 0.52 33.78 -10.70
C VAL A 883 -0.50 34.66 -9.97
N GLY A 884 -0.77 34.38 -8.70
CA GLY A 884 -1.78 35.04 -7.87
C GLY A 884 -3.22 34.85 -8.33
N TYR A 885 -3.54 33.76 -9.05
CA TYR A 885 -4.89 33.52 -9.54
C TYR A 885 -5.80 33.07 -8.39
N ILE A 886 -6.92 33.76 -8.21
CA ILE A 886 -7.98 33.36 -7.29
C ILE A 886 -9.32 33.40 -8.04
N ARG A 887 -10.10 32.32 -7.95
CA ARG A 887 -11.48 32.30 -8.41
C ARG A 887 -12.35 31.50 -7.45
N VAL A 888 -13.49 32.08 -7.10
CA VAL A 888 -14.46 31.47 -6.18
C VAL A 888 -15.83 31.45 -6.85
N LYS A 889 -16.45 30.27 -6.87
CA LYS A 889 -17.81 30.05 -7.37
C LYS A 889 -18.69 29.50 -6.26
N PHE A 890 -19.95 29.90 -6.23
CA PHE A 890 -20.95 29.39 -5.31
C PHE A 890 -22.19 28.93 -6.05
N PHE A 891 -22.77 27.83 -5.58
CA PHE A 891 -23.95 27.20 -6.13
C PHE A 891 -25.02 27.04 -5.05
N GLU A 892 -26.27 27.34 -5.38
CA GLU A 892 -27.46 27.02 -4.58
C GLU A 892 -28.25 25.94 -5.34
N GLY A 893 -28.25 24.71 -4.80
CA GLY A 893 -28.64 23.53 -5.56
C GLY A 893 -27.83 23.42 -6.86
N THR A 894 -28.50 23.35 -8.01
CA THR A 894 -27.85 23.25 -9.32
C THR A 894 -27.44 24.60 -9.93
N ASN A 895 -27.88 25.72 -9.34
CA ASN A 895 -27.72 27.04 -9.96
C ASN A 895 -26.49 27.74 -9.39
N MET A 896 -25.58 28.18 -10.26
CA MET A 896 -24.49 29.07 -9.86
C MET A 896 -25.07 30.42 -9.44
N VAL A 897 -24.92 30.76 -8.16
CA VAL A 897 -25.39 32.01 -7.61
C VAL A 897 -24.30 33.07 -7.70
N ALA A 898 -23.06 32.79 -7.33
CA ALA A 898 -21.99 33.77 -7.35
C ALA A 898 -20.75 33.26 -8.09
N ASP A 899 -20.04 34.17 -8.76
CA ASP A 899 -18.74 33.93 -9.38
C ASP A 899 -17.91 35.19 -9.19
N SER A 900 -16.75 35.07 -8.55
CA SER A 900 -15.83 36.20 -8.38
C SER A 900 -15.23 36.67 -9.70
N GLY A 901 -15.25 35.80 -10.72
CA GLY A 901 -14.36 35.90 -11.86
C GLY A 901 -12.90 35.74 -11.43
N VAL A 902 -11.98 36.08 -12.33
CA VAL A 902 -10.54 36.00 -12.05
C VAL A 902 -10.11 37.22 -11.23
N VAL A 903 -9.77 36.96 -9.96
CA VAL A 903 -9.12 37.88 -9.03
C VAL A 903 -7.62 37.60 -9.09
N ILE A 904 -6.79 38.65 -9.06
CA ILE A 904 -5.33 38.53 -9.08
C ILE A 904 -4.80 39.21 -7.82
N ASP A 905 -4.22 38.43 -6.92
CA ASP A 905 -3.56 38.91 -5.70
C ASP A 905 -2.43 37.94 -5.32
N THR A 906 -1.31 38.47 -4.85
CA THR A 906 -0.07 37.71 -4.55
C THR A 906 0.41 37.98 -3.12
N THR A 907 -0.49 38.34 -2.22
CA THR A 907 -0.14 38.72 -0.84
C THR A 907 0.34 37.50 -0.04
N MET A 908 -0.27 36.34 -0.25
CA MET A 908 0.16 35.05 0.30
C MET A 908 0.38 34.08 -0.87
N ARG A 909 1.53 33.41 -0.94
CA ARG A 909 1.92 32.56 -2.07
C ARG A 909 1.78 31.06 -1.82
N GLY A 910 0.66 30.70 -1.21
CA GLY A 910 0.35 29.33 -0.85
C GLY A 910 -0.01 29.29 0.64
N GLY A 911 -0.04 28.09 1.21
CA GLY A 911 -0.29 27.86 2.62
C GLY A 911 -1.45 26.92 2.88
N ARG A 912 -1.98 26.96 4.09
CA ARG A 912 -2.92 25.97 4.63
C ARG A 912 -4.38 26.33 4.34
N LEU A 913 -5.25 25.33 4.47
CA LEU A 913 -6.70 25.45 4.28
C LEU A 913 -7.43 25.35 5.62
N GLY A 914 -8.64 25.89 5.69
CA GLY A 914 -9.45 25.79 6.90
C GLY A 914 -10.86 26.37 6.77
N VAL A 915 -11.60 26.29 7.87
CA VAL A 915 -12.95 26.86 8.00
C VAL A 915 -12.95 28.05 8.96
N PHE A 916 -13.91 28.96 8.80
CA PHE A 916 -14.00 30.21 9.55
C PHE A 916 -15.42 30.45 10.06
N CYS A 917 -15.54 30.76 11.34
CA CYS A 917 -16.78 31.24 11.95
C CYS A 917 -16.54 32.55 12.71
N PHE A 918 -17.58 33.38 12.78
CA PHE A 918 -17.57 34.56 13.63
C PHE A 918 -18.99 34.91 14.06
N SER A 919 -19.29 34.65 15.33
CA SER A 919 -20.58 34.92 15.99
C SER A 919 -21.79 34.14 15.43
N GLN A 920 -21.56 32.98 14.79
CA GLN A 920 -22.62 32.15 14.21
C GLN A 920 -22.49 30.71 14.70
N GLU A 921 -23.62 30.12 15.15
CA GLU A 921 -23.72 28.74 15.63
C GLU A 921 -24.31 27.78 14.58
N ASN A 922 -24.13 26.47 14.80
CA ASN A 922 -24.68 25.36 14.00
C ASN A 922 -24.36 25.44 12.51
N ILE A 923 -23.09 25.73 12.22
CA ILE A 923 -22.56 25.75 10.85
C ILE A 923 -22.03 24.35 10.51
N ILE A 924 -22.36 23.88 9.31
CA ILE A 924 -21.89 22.61 8.76
C ILE A 924 -21.09 22.93 7.49
N TRP A 925 -19.83 22.49 7.48
CA TRP A 925 -18.99 22.39 6.28
C TRP A 925 -18.90 20.91 5.93
N SER A 926 -19.72 20.46 4.99
CA SER A 926 -19.88 19.06 4.61
C SER A 926 -19.20 18.75 3.28
N ASN A 927 -18.86 17.48 3.04
CA ASN A 927 -18.27 17.00 1.79
C ASN A 927 -17.10 17.88 1.31
N LEU A 928 -16.22 18.20 2.26
CA LEU A 928 -14.98 18.94 2.04
C LEU A 928 -14.07 18.12 1.15
N ARG A 929 -13.51 18.79 0.13
CA ARG A 929 -12.55 18.19 -0.79
C ARG A 929 -11.56 19.23 -1.25
N TYR A 930 -10.27 18.97 -1.04
CA TYR A 930 -9.21 19.68 -1.74
C TYR A 930 -8.58 18.79 -2.81
N ARG A 931 -7.79 19.38 -3.71
CA ARG A 931 -6.93 18.71 -4.69
C ARG A 931 -5.73 19.58 -5.03
N CYS A 932 -4.53 19.00 -5.02
CA CYS A 932 -3.35 19.67 -5.53
C CYS A 932 -3.52 19.92 -7.03
N ASN A 933 -3.34 21.17 -7.45
CA ASN A 933 -3.47 21.54 -8.85
C ASN A 933 -2.69 22.82 -9.15
N ASP A 934 -1.53 22.67 -9.78
CA ASP A 934 -0.69 23.80 -10.21
C ASP A 934 -0.96 24.27 -11.64
N THR A 935 -1.84 23.57 -12.36
CA THR A 935 -2.17 23.95 -13.74
C THR A 935 -2.94 25.27 -13.74
N VAL A 936 -2.37 26.29 -14.39
CA VAL A 936 -2.96 27.62 -14.46
C VAL A 936 -4.17 27.61 -15.42
N PRO A 937 -5.37 28.02 -14.97
CA PRO A 937 -6.56 28.03 -15.83
C PRO A 937 -6.43 28.92 -17.08
N GLU A 938 -7.01 28.48 -18.20
CA GLU A 938 -6.91 29.17 -19.50
C GLU A 938 -7.47 30.62 -19.49
N ASP A 939 -8.47 30.88 -18.64
CA ASP A 939 -9.11 32.19 -18.51
C ASP A 939 -8.18 33.26 -17.89
N PHE A 940 -7.10 32.83 -17.23
CA PHE A 940 -6.06 33.71 -16.71
C PHE A 940 -5.39 34.54 -17.80
N ALA A 941 -5.02 33.92 -18.92
CA ALA A 941 -4.31 34.61 -20.01
C ALA A 941 -5.14 35.76 -20.59
N ALA A 942 -6.45 35.52 -20.77
CA ALA A 942 -7.39 36.53 -21.25
C ALA A 942 -7.54 37.71 -20.26
N ARG A 943 -7.65 37.41 -18.96
CA ARG A 943 -7.74 38.45 -17.92
C ARG A 943 -6.45 39.26 -17.79
N ARG A 944 -5.29 38.60 -17.77
CA ARG A 944 -3.98 39.24 -17.67
C ARG A 944 -3.76 40.24 -18.81
N GLN A 945 -4.15 39.89 -20.04
CA GLN A 945 -4.11 40.83 -21.16
C GLN A 945 -4.98 42.06 -20.95
N GLN A 946 -6.21 41.91 -20.43
CA GLN A 946 -7.10 43.03 -20.14
C GLN A 946 -6.53 43.97 -19.06
N VAL A 947 -5.93 43.41 -18.01
CA VAL A 947 -5.31 44.17 -16.92
C VAL A 947 -4.08 44.93 -17.44
N LEU A 948 -3.20 44.27 -18.20
CA LEU A 948 -2.03 44.91 -18.80
C LEU A 948 -2.41 46.05 -19.76
N MET A 949 -3.53 45.92 -20.50
CA MET A 949 -4.04 47.00 -21.34
C MET A 949 -4.58 48.19 -20.54
N HIS A 950 -5.14 47.97 -19.34
CA HIS A 950 -5.60 49.06 -18.46
C HIS A 950 -4.46 49.79 -17.76
N ILE A 951 -3.30 49.16 -17.57
CA ILE A 951 -2.08 49.78 -16.99
C ILE A 951 -1.34 50.64 -18.04
N GLN A 952 -1.55 50.39 -19.33
CA GLN A 952 -0.94 51.16 -20.44
C GLN A 952 -1.73 52.41 -20.86
N VAL A 953 -2.88 52.70 -20.24
CA VAL A 953 -3.70 53.92 -20.44
C VAL A 953 -3.58 54.80 -19.21
#